data_AF-A0A2S5A4K1-F1
#
_entry.id   AF-A0A2S5A4K1-F1
#
_cell.length_a   1.000
_cell.length_b   1.000
_cell.length_c   1.000
_cell.angle_alpha   90.00
_cell.angle_beta   90.00
_cell.angle_gamma   90.00
#
_symmetry.space_group_name_H-M   'P 1'
#
loop_
_entity.id
_entity.type
_entity.pdbx_description
1 polymer ?
#
loop_
_entity_poly.entity_id
_entity_poly.type
_entity_poly.pdbx_seq_one_letter_code
_entity_poly.pdbx_strand_id
1 'polypeptide(L)'
;MKLSKKTQIISHCLKKSLQTFGFYLTSLLMLGVLLFSSEIKAQGVSLTFSSGYLGTQKSATQNTSSIKNLSSVGIARVSFRQPQSTGQFGGTQGNDLSGILDVIMQDGTKYSLAGALNFRETTGSKVEVFGFIFDVNVNQTLYNNSIAKYTIIGGSVGNTSTSLGLKAYASTFTFSDGTDRSGNAATNGLLDALNAELANSPQPSSIAVNSANVIEGNPIVYTVNLTSPTTTGNPQTFSFSYDGTSTNGLDYNSLLVFSNGVINNGDGTITIPGGIGSFTVTVSTIDDSNIENVETLTLYIGSKSAIVNLLDNDNTALDAAMSKTDVTCFGGSNGTASVTASGGTPSYTYSWSPSGGTNAIATGLAAGSYTVTITDANSSSILKTFTITQPSVAVSGTSVVTNVSCNGGSNGAINLTPTGGVGPYTFNWGGGITTEDRTGLTAGSYTCTITDANGCTGTVNVNVTQPSALSLTISSQTNIACFGGSTGSATISATGGTATYTYSWSPSGGSAATATGLAANTYTVTVTDANTCVATKMVTITQPTASLVLATSSKIEASCSSNTGSVTAGTVTNSVGTLTYSWKNASNIVVGTTATVSNLLAGTYTVTVTDNCSSQSNSVTLTVNWNDLDCDGDGVTNGKEVTDSTDPNDLCSFKLASQTLAPSSAWNSADCDGDGVSNAQEKLDGTNPLNPDTDGDGVTDGKEKSDGTNALDPCKFILASQTLAPSSAWNSADCDGDGVSNAQEKLDGTNPLNPDTDGDGVTDGKEKSDGTNALDPCKFILASQTLTPSSAWNTADCDGDGVTNAQEKLDGTNPLNPDTDGDGVTDGKEKSDGTNALDPCKFILASQTLTPSSAWNTADCDGDGVTNAQEKLDGTNPLNPDTDGDGVTDGKEKSDGTNALDPCKFILASQTLTPSSAWNTADCDGDGVTNAQEKLDGTNPLNPDTDGDGVTDGKEKSDGTDPKDPCKFVLASQTLAPSSAWNTADCDGDGVTNAQEKLDGTNPLNPDTDGDGVTDGK
;
A
#
# COMPACT_ATOMS: atom_id res chain seq x y z
N MET A 1 17.01 27.12 3.22
CA MET A 1 15.74 27.67 2.66
C MET A 1 15.02 26.51 1.96
N LYS A 2 13.69 26.30 2.04
CA LYS A 2 12.54 27.18 1.66
C LYS A 2 12.64 27.59 0.18
N LEU A 3 11.60 27.50 -0.68
CA LEU A 3 10.20 27.11 -0.50
C LEU A 3 9.72 26.54 -1.88
N SER A 4 9.23 25.29 -1.97
CA SER A 4 7.81 24.89 -1.97
C SER A 4 6.88 25.58 -3.00
N LYS A 5 6.33 24.74 -3.90
CA LYS A 5 4.97 24.75 -4.50
C LYS A 5 4.53 25.90 -5.44
N LYS A 6 3.93 25.46 -6.56
CA LYS A 6 2.69 25.95 -7.23
C LYS A 6 2.51 27.45 -7.53
N THR A 7 2.06 27.73 -8.75
CA THR A 7 0.67 28.20 -8.99
C THR A 7 0.14 27.55 -10.28
N GLN A 8 -1.18 27.49 -10.44
CA GLN A 8 -1.93 26.82 -11.50
C GLN A 8 -2.97 27.82 -12.08
N ILE A 9 -3.67 27.45 -13.16
CA ILE A 9 -4.97 28.00 -13.66
C ILE A 9 -4.91 28.96 -14.89
N ILE A 10 -5.64 28.57 -15.96
CA ILE A 10 -6.18 29.32 -17.13
C ILE A 10 -5.15 30.00 -18.09
N SER A 11 -5.08 29.82 -19.43
CA SER A 11 -5.93 29.30 -20.54
C SER A 11 -6.57 30.38 -21.44
N HIS A 12 -6.11 30.53 -22.72
CA HIS A 12 -6.94 30.66 -23.96
C HIS A 12 -6.13 30.97 -25.25
N CYS A 13 -6.54 30.38 -26.40
CA CYS A 13 -6.53 30.89 -27.80
C CYS A 13 -5.22 31.30 -28.56
N LEU A 14 -5.13 31.33 -29.91
CA LEU A 14 -5.75 30.55 -31.04
C LEU A 14 -5.17 31.00 -32.44
N LYS A 15 -5.15 30.11 -33.47
CA LYS A 15 -5.02 30.40 -34.96
C LYS A 15 -3.69 31.06 -35.45
N LYS A 16 -3.29 31.13 -36.74
CA LYS A 16 -3.47 30.44 -38.09
C LYS A 16 -2.31 30.97 -39.01
N SER A 17 -1.76 30.38 -40.09
CA SER A 17 -2.08 29.34 -41.11
C SER A 17 -2.43 29.85 -42.53
N LEU A 18 -1.63 29.45 -43.56
CA LEU A 18 -1.84 29.25 -45.04
C LEU A 18 -0.46 28.82 -45.68
N GLN A 19 -0.16 28.48 -46.96
CA GLN A 19 -0.82 28.49 -48.30
C GLN A 19 -0.77 27.09 -49.05
N THR A 20 -0.37 26.98 -50.35
CA THR A 20 -1.11 26.11 -51.34
C THR A 20 -0.47 25.74 -52.72
N PHE A 21 -0.85 24.57 -53.34
CA PHE A 21 -0.68 24.02 -54.76
C PHE A 21 0.75 23.70 -55.33
N GLY A 22 1.03 22.90 -56.40
CA GLY A 22 0.29 21.97 -57.36
C GLY A 22 0.52 22.27 -58.89
N PHE A 23 0.48 21.39 -59.93
CA PHE A 23 0.50 19.89 -60.14
C PHE A 23 0.57 19.45 -61.67
N TYR A 24 1.09 18.24 -62.04
CA TYR A 24 0.83 17.35 -63.25
C TYR A 24 1.25 17.73 -64.74
N LEU A 25 1.33 16.87 -65.82
CA LEU A 25 1.60 15.40 -66.06
C LEU A 25 1.66 14.90 -67.60
N THR A 26 2.65 14.05 -68.01
CA THR A 26 2.76 12.96 -69.09
C THR A 26 2.79 13.08 -70.67
N SER A 27 3.58 12.13 -71.27
CA SER A 27 3.40 11.25 -72.49
C SER A 27 3.91 11.59 -73.93
N LEU A 28 4.13 10.64 -74.90
CA LEU A 28 4.86 9.33 -74.98
C LEU A 28 4.83 8.70 -76.43
N LEU A 29 5.97 8.34 -77.07
CA LEU A 29 6.27 7.21 -78.04
C LEU A 29 7.38 7.51 -79.09
N MET A 30 8.39 6.62 -79.30
CA MET A 30 9.14 6.46 -80.58
C MET A 30 10.17 5.29 -80.59
N LEU A 31 9.92 4.21 -81.35
CA LEU A 31 10.84 3.24 -82.03
C LEU A 31 10.02 1.98 -82.42
N GLY A 32 10.19 1.25 -83.52
CA GLY A 32 10.99 1.44 -84.75
C GLY A 32 10.93 0.16 -85.63
N VAL A 33 10.87 0.27 -86.97
CA VAL A 33 10.77 -0.87 -87.92
C VAL A 33 11.78 -0.71 -89.07
N LEU A 34 12.39 -1.82 -89.51
CA LEU A 34 12.98 -2.15 -90.83
C LEU A 34 13.66 -3.55 -90.68
N LEU A 35 13.96 -4.38 -91.70
CA LEU A 35 14.13 -4.23 -93.17
C LEU A 35 13.19 -5.24 -93.91
N PHE A 36 13.21 -5.58 -95.21
CA PHE A 36 13.96 -5.19 -96.44
C PHE A 36 13.09 -5.58 -97.67
N SER A 37 13.29 -5.00 -98.87
CA SER A 37 12.81 -5.52 -100.18
C SER A 37 13.45 -4.79 -101.38
N SER A 38 13.26 -5.29 -102.61
CA SER A 38 14.21 -5.18 -103.74
C SER A 38 13.67 -4.60 -105.07
N GLU A 39 14.54 -4.53 -106.09
CA GLU A 39 14.30 -4.01 -107.46
C GLU A 39 13.32 -4.85 -108.33
N ILE A 40 12.88 -4.27 -109.46
CA ILE A 40 11.90 -4.84 -110.40
C ILE A 40 12.39 -4.74 -111.86
N LYS A 41 12.14 -5.78 -112.68
CA LYS A 41 12.16 -5.72 -114.15
C LYS A 41 10.74 -5.86 -114.71
N ALA A 42 10.38 -5.04 -115.69
CA ALA A 42 9.04 -5.03 -116.30
C ALA A 42 8.79 -6.24 -117.22
N GLN A 43 7.53 -6.67 -117.33
CA GLN A 43 7.05 -7.73 -118.23
C GLN A 43 5.95 -7.22 -119.17
N GLY A 44 5.58 -8.03 -120.16
CA GLY A 44 4.74 -7.62 -121.29
C GLY A 44 3.33 -7.15 -120.93
N VAL A 45 2.85 -6.12 -121.63
CA VAL A 45 1.56 -5.47 -121.39
C VAL A 45 0.45 -6.14 -122.22
N SER A 46 -0.61 -6.58 -121.55
CA SER A 46 -1.87 -7.00 -122.18
C SER A 46 -2.96 -6.00 -121.83
N LEU A 47 -3.57 -5.36 -122.84
CA LEU A 47 -4.64 -4.39 -122.62
C LEU A 47 -5.99 -5.11 -122.66
N THR A 48 -6.54 -5.36 -121.46
CA THR A 48 -7.84 -6.01 -121.26
C THR A 48 -8.86 -4.98 -120.80
N PHE A 49 -9.87 -4.70 -121.62
CA PHE A 49 -10.88 -3.69 -121.34
C PHE A 49 -12.10 -4.34 -120.67
N SER A 50 -12.11 -4.38 -119.34
CA SER A 50 -13.12 -5.10 -118.55
C SER A 50 -14.40 -4.31 -118.25
N SER A 51 -14.36 -2.97 -118.28
CA SER A 51 -15.56 -2.11 -118.18
C SER A 51 -15.27 -0.65 -118.55
N GLY A 52 -15.42 -0.28 -119.83
CA GLY A 52 -15.21 1.08 -120.30
C GLY A 52 -15.56 1.29 -121.77
N TYR A 53 -15.98 2.51 -122.13
CA TYR A 53 -16.38 2.88 -123.50
C TYR A 53 -15.22 2.71 -124.50
N LEU A 54 -15.50 2.14 -125.67
CA LEU A 54 -14.81 2.55 -126.89
C LEU A 54 -15.56 3.77 -127.45
N GLY A 55 -14.90 4.93 -127.49
CA GLY A 55 -15.45 6.17 -128.02
C GLY A 55 -14.97 6.42 -129.45
N THR A 56 -15.90 6.71 -130.37
CA THR A 56 -15.59 7.18 -131.72
C THR A 56 -15.54 8.71 -131.79
N GLN A 57 -14.79 9.27 -132.74
CA GLN A 57 -14.61 10.72 -132.83
C GLN A 57 -15.89 11.42 -133.34
N LYS A 58 -16.24 12.55 -132.69
CA LYS A 58 -17.48 13.29 -132.90
C LYS A 58 -17.47 14.13 -134.19
N SER A 59 -17.64 13.48 -135.35
CA SER A 59 -17.82 14.16 -136.63
C SER A 59 -19.17 14.92 -136.66
N ALA A 60 -19.17 16.13 -137.22
CA ALA A 60 -20.12 17.19 -136.87
C ALA A 60 -21.53 17.11 -137.50
N THR A 61 -22.00 15.95 -137.97
CA THR A 61 -23.23 15.84 -138.77
C THR A 61 -24.17 14.65 -138.51
N GLN A 62 -23.86 13.72 -137.59
CA GLN A 62 -24.82 12.66 -137.22
C GLN A 62 -24.83 12.35 -135.72
N ASN A 63 -26.01 12.07 -135.17
CA ASN A 63 -26.21 11.53 -133.83
C ASN A 63 -26.09 10.01 -133.87
N THR A 64 -25.03 9.44 -133.29
CA THR A 64 -24.89 7.99 -133.10
C THR A 64 -24.64 7.64 -131.63
N SER A 65 -25.24 6.54 -131.19
CA SER A 65 -25.19 6.09 -129.80
C SER A 65 -23.88 5.37 -129.49
N SER A 66 -23.11 5.89 -128.53
CA SER A 66 -22.01 5.15 -127.92
C SER A 66 -22.52 3.84 -127.29
N ILE A 67 -21.93 2.69 -127.62
CA ILE A 67 -22.27 1.41 -126.98
C ILE A 67 -21.76 1.46 -125.53
N LYS A 68 -22.67 1.54 -124.55
CA LYS A 68 -22.32 1.81 -123.15
C LYS A 68 -22.02 0.57 -122.31
N ASN A 69 -22.26 -0.63 -122.84
CA ASN A 69 -21.95 -1.89 -122.16
C ASN A 69 -21.69 -3.00 -123.20
N LEU A 70 -20.63 -3.80 -123.03
CA LEU A 70 -20.29 -4.89 -123.95
C LEU A 70 -21.21 -6.11 -123.74
N SER A 71 -21.68 -6.33 -122.51
CA SER A 71 -22.50 -7.48 -122.15
C SER A 71 -23.87 -7.50 -122.82
N SER A 72 -24.44 -6.33 -123.15
CA SER A 72 -25.74 -6.22 -123.82
C SER A 72 -25.74 -6.65 -125.30
N VAL A 73 -24.57 -6.99 -125.85
CA VAL A 73 -24.42 -7.57 -127.21
C VAL A 73 -23.70 -8.93 -127.15
N GLY A 74 -23.78 -9.64 -126.03
CA GLY A 74 -23.23 -10.99 -125.86
C GLY A 74 -21.71 -11.08 -125.75
N ILE A 75 -20.98 -9.95 -125.80
CA ILE A 75 -19.52 -9.90 -125.63
C ILE A 75 -19.20 -9.90 -124.14
N ALA A 76 -18.36 -10.84 -123.69
CA ALA A 76 -17.85 -10.90 -122.33
C ALA A 76 -16.66 -9.95 -122.11
N ARG A 77 -15.71 -9.94 -123.06
CA ARG A 77 -14.55 -9.04 -123.02
C ARG A 77 -13.91 -8.86 -124.39
N VAL A 78 -13.20 -7.73 -124.53
CA VAL A 78 -12.26 -7.48 -125.64
C VAL A 78 -10.87 -7.30 -125.06
N SER A 79 -9.87 -7.95 -125.65
CA SER A 79 -8.47 -7.84 -125.23
C SER A 79 -7.54 -7.74 -126.43
N PHE A 80 -6.59 -6.82 -126.38
CA PHE A 80 -5.53 -6.72 -127.39
C PHE A 80 -4.22 -7.28 -126.85
N ARG A 81 -3.62 -8.22 -127.59
CA ARG A 81 -2.35 -8.86 -127.22
C ARG A 81 -1.28 -8.66 -128.30
N GLN A 82 -0.11 -8.19 -127.88
CA GLN A 82 1.10 -8.24 -128.71
C GLN A 82 1.86 -9.55 -128.41
N PRO A 83 2.20 -10.37 -129.43
CA PRO A 83 3.09 -11.52 -129.23
C PRO A 83 4.47 -11.07 -128.74
N GLN A 84 5.09 -11.83 -127.84
CA GLN A 84 6.23 -11.38 -127.02
C GLN A 84 7.58 -11.18 -127.74
N SER A 85 7.60 -11.09 -129.08
CA SER A 85 8.84 -11.13 -129.88
C SER A 85 8.82 -10.16 -131.07
N THR A 86 9.02 -8.87 -130.84
CA THR A 86 9.82 -7.91 -131.67
C THR A 86 9.61 -6.44 -131.22
N GLY A 87 10.62 -5.59 -131.44
CA GLY A 87 10.47 -4.12 -131.51
C GLY A 87 10.75 -3.35 -130.21
N GLN A 88 11.67 -2.39 -130.27
CA GLN A 88 11.72 -1.26 -129.34
C GLN A 88 10.77 -0.14 -129.81
N PHE A 89 10.19 0.62 -128.90
CA PHE A 89 9.51 1.88 -129.22
C PHE A 89 10.56 2.90 -129.73
N GLY A 90 10.41 3.38 -130.97
CA GLY A 90 11.41 4.25 -131.59
C GLY A 90 11.02 4.77 -132.98
N GLY A 91 9.96 5.58 -133.07
CA GLY A 91 9.54 6.26 -134.30
C GLY A 91 8.95 7.65 -134.00
N THR A 92 9.19 8.63 -134.87
CA THR A 92 8.74 10.01 -134.66
C THR A 92 7.35 10.24 -135.25
N GLN A 93 6.36 10.45 -134.37
CA GLN A 93 4.94 10.71 -134.67
C GLN A 93 4.17 9.55 -135.33
N GLY A 94 3.48 8.76 -134.51
CA GLY A 94 2.60 7.67 -134.94
C GLY A 94 3.07 6.31 -134.44
N ASN A 95 2.73 5.97 -133.19
CA ASN A 95 3.14 4.70 -132.57
C ASN A 95 2.04 3.64 -132.75
N ASP A 96 2.00 3.03 -133.93
CA ASP A 96 1.16 1.86 -134.21
C ASP A 96 1.69 0.61 -133.49
N LEU A 97 0.84 -0.01 -132.66
CA LEU A 97 1.14 -1.28 -131.99
C LEU A 97 0.51 -2.45 -132.73
N SER A 98 1.30 -3.18 -133.52
CA SER A 98 0.85 -4.38 -134.23
C SER A 98 0.67 -5.58 -133.29
N GLY A 99 -0.41 -6.33 -133.47
CA GLY A 99 -0.76 -7.48 -132.62
C GLY A 99 -2.08 -8.13 -133.02
N ILE A 100 -2.72 -8.82 -132.06
CA ILE A 100 -3.96 -9.56 -132.27
C ILE A 100 -5.04 -9.00 -131.34
N LEU A 101 -6.16 -8.60 -131.93
CA LEU A 101 -7.39 -8.26 -131.22
C LEU A 101 -8.23 -9.52 -131.02
N ASP A 102 -8.68 -9.72 -129.79
CA ASP A 102 -9.56 -10.81 -129.38
C ASP A 102 -10.91 -10.26 -128.91
N VAL A 103 -12.00 -10.78 -129.46
CA VAL A 103 -13.37 -10.61 -128.97
C VAL A 103 -13.82 -11.96 -128.39
N ILE A 104 -14.19 -11.99 -127.12
CA ILE A 104 -14.65 -13.20 -126.43
C ILE A 104 -16.10 -13.01 -126.04
N MET A 105 -16.95 -13.92 -126.52
CA MET A 105 -18.40 -13.97 -126.25
C MET A 105 -18.70 -14.56 -124.86
N GLN A 106 -19.93 -14.41 -124.38
CA GLN A 106 -20.36 -14.93 -123.06
C GLN A 106 -20.42 -16.45 -122.97
N ASP A 107 -20.55 -17.15 -124.10
CA ASP A 107 -20.39 -18.61 -124.21
C ASP A 107 -18.91 -19.06 -124.22
N GLY A 108 -17.97 -18.14 -124.09
CA GLY A 108 -16.52 -18.38 -124.16
C GLY A 108 -15.93 -18.40 -125.57
N THR A 109 -16.75 -18.35 -126.63
CA THR A 109 -16.30 -18.37 -128.02
C THR A 109 -15.40 -17.18 -128.33
N LYS A 110 -14.22 -17.46 -128.86
CA LYS A 110 -13.16 -16.47 -129.11
C LYS A 110 -12.97 -16.21 -130.60
N TYR A 111 -13.17 -14.96 -131.00
CA TYR A 111 -12.85 -14.45 -132.34
C TYR A 111 -11.55 -13.65 -132.30
N SER A 112 -10.56 -14.02 -133.12
CA SER A 112 -9.25 -13.37 -133.19
C SER A 112 -8.97 -12.79 -134.58
N LEU A 113 -8.41 -11.57 -134.65
CA LEU A 113 -8.02 -10.92 -135.90
C LEU A 113 -6.75 -10.06 -135.70
N ALA A 114 -5.85 -10.03 -136.68
CA ALA A 114 -4.57 -9.31 -136.60
C ALA A 114 -4.64 -7.89 -137.22
N GLY A 115 -3.83 -6.97 -136.72
CA GLY A 115 -3.77 -5.57 -137.17
C GLY A 115 -2.96 -4.67 -136.21
N ALA A 116 -3.03 -3.35 -136.41
CA ALA A 116 -2.33 -2.36 -135.60
C ALA A 116 -3.30 -1.48 -134.80
N LEU A 117 -2.97 -1.23 -133.53
CA LEU A 117 -3.75 -0.43 -132.60
C LEU A 117 -3.08 0.95 -132.45
N ASN A 118 -3.85 2.02 -132.72
CA ASN A 118 -3.30 3.37 -132.90
C ASN A 118 -3.63 4.28 -131.70
N PHE A 119 -2.60 4.92 -131.15
CA PHE A 119 -2.63 5.61 -129.85
C PHE A 119 -2.04 7.03 -129.92
N ARG A 120 -2.48 7.90 -129.01
CA ARG A 120 -1.83 9.21 -128.76
C ARG A 120 -1.68 9.49 -127.28
N GLU A 121 -0.50 9.93 -126.87
CA GLU A 121 -0.26 10.49 -125.54
C GLU A 121 -0.90 11.87 -125.38
N THR A 122 -1.50 12.11 -124.23
CA THR A 122 -2.00 13.42 -123.80
C THR A 122 -1.19 13.91 -122.60
N THR A 123 -0.94 15.22 -122.53
CA THR A 123 -0.12 15.84 -121.48
C THR A 123 -0.79 15.67 -120.11
N GLY A 124 -0.35 14.67 -119.35
CA GLY A 124 -0.94 14.28 -118.07
C GLY A 124 -1.15 12.77 -117.91
N SER A 125 -0.13 11.97 -118.24
CA SER A 125 -0.06 10.51 -118.00
C SER A 125 -1.26 9.69 -118.49
N LYS A 126 -1.89 10.10 -119.59
CA LYS A 126 -3.03 9.40 -120.21
C LYS A 126 -2.80 9.19 -121.69
N VAL A 127 -3.02 7.96 -122.14
CA VAL A 127 -2.97 7.56 -123.55
C VAL A 127 -4.40 7.28 -124.01
N GLU A 128 -4.83 7.91 -125.10
CA GLU A 128 -6.11 7.61 -125.75
C GLU A 128 -5.89 6.69 -126.96
N VAL A 129 -6.81 5.74 -127.15
CA VAL A 129 -6.82 4.78 -128.27
C VAL A 129 -7.83 5.27 -129.30
N PHE A 130 -7.41 5.47 -130.55
CA PHE A 130 -8.26 6.10 -131.58
C PHE A 130 -8.91 5.11 -132.55
N GLY A 131 -8.37 3.90 -132.65
CA GLY A 131 -8.95 2.82 -133.46
C GLY A 131 -7.98 1.66 -133.69
N PHE A 132 -8.52 0.59 -134.26
CA PHE A 132 -7.75 -0.55 -134.78
C PHE A 132 -7.75 -0.47 -136.31
N ILE A 133 -6.58 -0.62 -136.91
CA ILE A 133 -6.35 -0.49 -138.36
C ILE A 133 -5.84 -1.85 -138.87
N PHE A 134 -6.40 -2.30 -139.98
CA PHE A 134 -5.95 -3.50 -140.69
C PHE A 134 -5.00 -3.10 -141.82
N ASP A 135 -3.98 -3.91 -142.10
CA ASP A 135 -3.07 -3.65 -143.23
C ASP A 135 -3.84 -3.64 -144.56
N VAL A 136 -3.88 -2.47 -145.19
CA VAL A 136 -4.70 -2.24 -146.39
C VAL A 136 -4.17 -3.04 -147.58
N ASN A 137 -5.09 -3.63 -148.35
CA ASN A 137 -4.83 -4.59 -149.42
C ASN A 137 -4.24 -5.95 -148.96
N VAL A 138 -4.23 -6.27 -147.65
CA VAL A 138 -3.93 -7.63 -147.13
C VAL A 138 -5.23 -8.35 -146.80
N ASN A 139 -5.37 -9.61 -147.24
CA ASN A 139 -6.53 -10.43 -146.92
C ASN A 139 -6.34 -11.09 -145.54
N GLN A 140 -7.22 -10.80 -144.59
CA GLN A 140 -7.14 -11.28 -143.21
C GLN A 140 -8.16 -12.39 -142.95
N THR A 141 -7.73 -13.45 -142.28
CA THR A 141 -8.63 -14.57 -141.89
C THR A 141 -9.18 -14.34 -140.49
N LEU A 142 -10.51 -14.43 -140.32
CA LEU A 142 -11.14 -14.48 -139.02
C LEU A 142 -11.13 -15.91 -138.47
N TYR A 143 -10.61 -16.07 -137.26
CA TYR A 143 -10.56 -17.36 -136.57
C TYR A 143 -11.57 -17.41 -135.42
N ASN A 144 -12.39 -18.46 -135.35
CA ASN A 144 -13.18 -18.84 -134.17
C ASN A 144 -12.42 -19.96 -133.45
N ASN A 145 -12.01 -19.76 -132.20
CA ASN A 145 -11.30 -20.76 -131.38
C ASN A 145 -10.11 -21.42 -132.10
N SER A 146 -9.40 -20.64 -132.94
CA SER A 146 -8.30 -21.05 -133.85
C SER A 146 -8.69 -21.78 -135.14
N ILE A 147 -9.98 -22.00 -135.41
CA ILE A 147 -10.48 -22.52 -136.69
C ILE A 147 -10.73 -21.34 -137.65
N ALA A 148 -10.12 -21.37 -138.84
CA ALA A 148 -10.34 -20.38 -139.90
C ALA A 148 -11.80 -20.45 -140.38
N LYS A 149 -12.55 -19.35 -140.23
CA LYS A 149 -14.01 -19.33 -140.45
C LYS A 149 -14.41 -18.53 -141.69
N TYR A 150 -13.78 -17.37 -141.94
CA TYR A 150 -13.97 -16.55 -143.14
C TYR A 150 -12.68 -15.82 -143.51
N THR A 151 -12.46 -15.56 -144.80
CA THR A 151 -11.40 -14.65 -145.28
C THR A 151 -12.02 -13.31 -145.66
N ILE A 152 -11.50 -12.25 -145.05
CA ILE A 152 -11.84 -10.85 -145.29
C ILE A 152 -10.88 -10.32 -146.37
N ILE A 153 -11.40 -9.90 -147.53
CA ILE A 153 -10.58 -9.39 -148.63
C ILE A 153 -10.38 -7.87 -148.46
N GLY A 154 -9.12 -7.41 -148.55
CA GLY A 154 -8.74 -6.04 -148.23
C GLY A 154 -8.93 -5.04 -149.40
N GLY A 155 -9.90 -4.13 -149.28
CA GLY A 155 -10.13 -3.05 -150.26
C GLY A 155 -9.05 -1.94 -150.26
N SER A 156 -8.98 -1.21 -151.38
CA SER A 156 -8.05 -0.09 -151.58
C SER A 156 -8.69 1.28 -151.33
N VAL A 157 -7.88 2.32 -151.06
CA VAL A 157 -8.34 3.46 -150.24
C VAL A 157 -8.41 4.82 -150.96
N GLY A 158 -9.58 5.47 -150.85
CA GLY A 158 -9.73 6.91 -151.05
C GLY A 158 -9.43 7.69 -149.77
N ASN A 159 -8.34 8.46 -149.75
CA ASN A 159 -7.86 9.19 -148.57
C ASN A 159 -8.44 10.61 -148.50
N THR A 160 -9.21 10.93 -147.45
CA THR A 160 -9.59 12.30 -147.08
C THR A 160 -8.83 12.77 -145.84
N SER A 161 -8.02 13.82 -146.00
CA SER A 161 -7.26 14.41 -144.89
C SER A 161 -8.18 15.30 -144.04
N THR A 162 -8.21 15.04 -142.73
CA THR A 162 -8.87 15.92 -141.76
C THR A 162 -7.96 17.08 -141.37
N SER A 163 -8.52 18.16 -140.82
CA SER A 163 -7.80 19.40 -140.47
C SER A 163 -6.74 19.26 -139.35
N LEU A 164 -6.54 18.05 -138.83
CA LEU A 164 -5.49 17.68 -137.87
C LEU A 164 -4.32 16.92 -138.53
N GLY A 165 -4.26 16.86 -139.86
CA GLY A 165 -3.21 16.16 -140.62
C GLY A 165 -3.34 14.63 -140.63
N LEU A 166 -4.26 14.08 -139.85
CA LEU A 166 -4.55 12.65 -139.79
C LEU A 166 -5.36 12.20 -141.01
N LYS A 167 -4.87 11.16 -141.67
CA LYS A 167 -5.51 10.50 -142.83
C LYS A 167 -6.53 9.48 -142.34
N ALA A 168 -7.79 9.65 -142.73
CA ALA A 168 -8.81 8.62 -142.53
C ALA A 168 -8.78 7.66 -143.74
N TYR A 169 -8.48 6.39 -143.47
CA TYR A 169 -8.46 5.35 -144.50
C TYR A 169 -9.77 4.54 -144.42
N ALA A 170 -10.63 4.66 -145.44
CA ALA A 170 -11.86 3.89 -145.55
C ALA A 170 -11.68 2.68 -146.46
N SER A 171 -11.96 1.49 -145.93
CA SER A 171 -11.86 0.21 -146.64
C SER A 171 -13.23 -0.43 -146.78
N THR A 172 -13.57 -0.91 -147.97
CA THR A 172 -14.65 -1.89 -148.18
C THR A 172 -14.09 -3.30 -148.06
N PHE A 173 -14.94 -4.25 -147.66
CA PHE A 173 -14.56 -5.64 -147.41
C PHE A 173 -15.54 -6.58 -148.10
N THR A 174 -15.00 -7.52 -148.88
CA THR A 174 -15.76 -8.58 -149.56
C THR A 174 -15.44 -9.91 -148.89
N PHE A 175 -16.47 -10.74 -148.64
CA PHE A 175 -16.31 -12.05 -148.02
C PHE A 175 -16.18 -13.16 -149.07
N SER A 176 -15.60 -14.30 -148.67
CA SER A 176 -15.33 -15.44 -149.55
C SER A 176 -16.57 -16.20 -150.04
N ASP A 177 -17.78 -15.80 -149.64
CA ASP A 177 -19.05 -16.27 -150.24
C ASP A 177 -19.46 -15.48 -151.50
N GLY A 178 -18.69 -14.44 -151.87
CA GLY A 178 -18.96 -13.56 -153.01
C GLY A 178 -19.96 -12.45 -152.72
N THR A 179 -20.45 -12.31 -151.48
CA THR A 179 -21.34 -11.22 -151.10
C THR A 179 -20.53 -9.99 -150.66
N ASP A 180 -20.68 -8.89 -151.38
CA ASP A 180 -20.02 -7.63 -151.06
C ASP A 180 -20.89 -6.84 -150.06
N ARG A 181 -20.38 -6.63 -148.84
CA ARG A 181 -21.15 -6.11 -147.70
C ARG A 181 -20.56 -4.77 -147.25
N SER A 182 -20.82 -3.73 -148.05
CA SER A 182 -20.20 -2.41 -147.93
C SER A 182 -20.60 -1.66 -146.63
N GLY A 183 -19.86 -1.89 -145.55
CA GLY A 183 -19.89 -1.10 -144.32
C GLY A 183 -18.60 -0.31 -144.11
N ASN A 184 -18.70 0.95 -143.69
CA ASN A 184 -17.51 1.79 -143.43
C ASN A 184 -16.66 1.20 -142.28
N ALA A 185 -15.33 1.22 -142.43
CA ALA A 185 -14.37 0.47 -141.59
C ALA A 185 -14.28 0.89 -140.11
N ALA A 186 -15.18 1.75 -139.62
CA ALA A 186 -15.38 2.01 -138.20
C ALA A 186 -16.18 0.87 -137.53
N THR A 187 -15.48 -0.21 -137.18
CA THR A 187 -15.86 -1.29 -136.23
C THR A 187 -17.08 -2.19 -136.49
N ASN A 188 -18.11 -1.79 -137.26
CA ASN A 188 -19.38 -2.56 -137.29
C ASN A 188 -19.37 -3.85 -138.12
N GLY A 189 -18.70 -3.87 -139.28
CA GLY A 189 -18.90 -4.92 -140.30
C GLY A 189 -18.59 -6.37 -139.87
N LEU A 190 -17.76 -6.56 -138.83
CA LEU A 190 -17.43 -7.88 -138.30
C LEU A 190 -18.53 -8.43 -137.37
N LEU A 191 -19.20 -7.55 -136.62
CA LEU A 191 -20.21 -7.92 -135.62
C LEU A 191 -21.56 -8.22 -136.29
N ASP A 192 -21.92 -7.45 -137.32
CA ASP A 192 -23.15 -7.64 -138.08
C ASP A 192 -23.12 -8.95 -138.89
N ALA A 193 -21.93 -9.38 -139.37
CA ALA A 193 -21.73 -10.68 -140.01
C ALA A 193 -21.92 -11.86 -139.02
N LEU A 194 -21.44 -11.71 -137.77
CA LEU A 194 -21.54 -12.73 -136.73
C LEU A 194 -22.99 -12.97 -136.28
N ASN A 195 -23.78 -11.88 -136.14
CA ASN A 195 -25.18 -11.96 -135.73
C ASN A 195 -26.08 -12.65 -136.77
N ALA A 196 -25.71 -12.64 -138.05
CA ALA A 196 -26.53 -13.19 -139.12
C ALA A 196 -26.57 -14.73 -139.16
N GLU A 197 -25.50 -15.41 -138.74
CA GLU A 197 -25.41 -16.88 -138.88
C GLU A 197 -26.10 -17.65 -137.74
N LEU A 198 -26.30 -17.02 -136.57
CA LEU A 198 -27.09 -17.58 -135.47
C LEU A 198 -28.61 -17.64 -135.77
N ALA A 199 -29.11 -16.89 -136.76
CA ALA A 199 -30.54 -16.61 -136.89
C ALA A 199 -31.37 -17.65 -137.68
N ASN A 200 -30.74 -18.51 -138.49
CA ASN A 200 -31.42 -19.27 -139.57
C ASN A 200 -31.33 -20.81 -139.46
N SER A 201 -30.99 -21.37 -138.30
CA SER A 201 -31.13 -22.81 -138.04
C SER A 201 -32.52 -23.10 -137.44
N PRO A 202 -33.25 -24.16 -137.88
CA PRO A 202 -34.47 -24.58 -137.21
C PRO A 202 -34.13 -25.19 -135.83
N GLN A 203 -34.88 -24.82 -134.80
CA GLN A 203 -34.59 -25.14 -133.41
C GLN A 203 -35.88 -25.49 -132.64
N PRO A 204 -35.80 -26.20 -131.50
CA PRO A 204 -36.95 -26.37 -130.61
C PRO A 204 -37.53 -25.01 -130.20
N SER A 205 -38.84 -24.91 -129.99
CA SER A 205 -39.46 -23.64 -129.62
C SER A 205 -39.17 -23.28 -128.16
N SER A 206 -39.28 -24.29 -127.30
CA SER A 206 -39.10 -24.22 -125.86
C SER A 206 -38.73 -25.60 -125.33
N ILE A 207 -37.79 -25.65 -124.39
CA ILE A 207 -37.79 -26.69 -123.35
C ILE A 207 -38.46 -26.06 -122.14
N ALA A 208 -39.40 -26.77 -121.54
CA ALA A 208 -40.06 -26.42 -120.28
C ALA A 208 -39.83 -27.56 -119.28
N VAL A 209 -40.03 -27.29 -117.99
CA VAL A 209 -39.80 -28.25 -116.90
C VAL A 209 -41.08 -28.42 -116.08
N ASN A 210 -41.32 -29.62 -115.56
CA ASN A 210 -42.47 -29.91 -114.69
C ASN A 210 -42.47 -29.07 -113.42
N SER A 211 -41.28 -28.77 -112.89
CA SER A 211 -41.04 -27.73 -111.89
C SER A 211 -39.66 -27.13 -112.10
N ALA A 212 -39.47 -25.85 -111.73
CA ALA A 212 -38.15 -25.20 -111.75
C ALA A 212 -37.24 -25.69 -110.60
N ASN A 213 -37.85 -26.15 -109.51
CA ASN A 213 -37.19 -26.78 -108.38
C ASN A 213 -37.81 -28.17 -108.19
N VAL A 214 -36.99 -29.22 -108.12
CA VAL A 214 -37.43 -30.60 -107.86
C VAL A 214 -36.72 -31.08 -106.61
N ILE A 215 -37.49 -31.59 -105.65
CA ILE A 215 -36.94 -32.20 -104.44
C ILE A 215 -36.40 -33.58 -104.80
N GLU A 216 -35.32 -33.99 -104.16
CA GLU A 216 -34.76 -35.34 -104.28
C GLU A 216 -35.80 -36.46 -104.05
N GLY A 217 -35.50 -37.64 -104.59
CA GLY A 217 -36.44 -38.75 -104.79
C GLY A 217 -37.55 -38.53 -105.84
N ASN A 218 -37.81 -37.29 -106.28
CA ASN A 218 -38.86 -36.98 -107.26
C ASN A 218 -38.26 -36.79 -108.68
N PRO A 219 -38.80 -37.44 -109.73
CA PRO A 219 -38.21 -37.39 -111.06
C PRO A 219 -38.39 -36.02 -111.75
N ILE A 220 -37.32 -35.54 -112.38
CA ILE A 220 -37.34 -34.36 -113.25
C ILE A 220 -37.95 -34.74 -114.59
N VAL A 221 -38.89 -33.94 -115.10
CA VAL A 221 -39.51 -34.16 -116.42
C VAL A 221 -39.42 -32.89 -117.26
N TYR A 222 -38.51 -32.89 -118.22
CA TYR A 222 -38.42 -31.87 -119.26
C TYR A 222 -39.47 -32.14 -120.33
N THR A 223 -40.21 -31.12 -120.76
CA THR A 223 -41.13 -31.16 -121.89
C THR A 223 -40.60 -30.28 -123.01
N VAL A 224 -40.37 -30.87 -124.18
CA VAL A 224 -39.72 -30.26 -125.34
C VAL A 224 -40.76 -30.05 -126.42
N ASN A 225 -40.98 -28.80 -126.84
CA ASN A 225 -41.94 -28.44 -127.89
C ASN A 225 -41.23 -28.01 -129.17
N LEU A 226 -41.79 -28.37 -130.33
CA LEU A 226 -41.32 -27.97 -131.65
C LEU A 226 -42.38 -27.10 -132.34
N THR A 227 -42.03 -25.90 -132.79
CA THR A 227 -42.92 -25.00 -133.56
C THR A 227 -43.13 -25.43 -135.01
N SER A 228 -42.38 -26.41 -135.50
CA SER A 228 -42.51 -26.94 -136.87
C SER A 228 -42.07 -28.40 -136.93
N PRO A 229 -42.87 -29.34 -136.37
CA PRO A 229 -42.64 -30.76 -136.58
C PRO A 229 -42.71 -31.08 -138.08
N THR A 230 -41.72 -31.81 -138.58
CA THR A 230 -41.72 -32.34 -139.94
C THR A 230 -42.87 -33.33 -140.13
N THR A 231 -43.31 -33.51 -141.37
CA THR A 231 -44.37 -34.49 -141.69
C THR A 231 -43.95 -35.92 -141.34
N THR A 232 -44.92 -36.74 -140.96
CA THR A 232 -44.71 -38.14 -140.58
C THR A 232 -43.90 -38.91 -141.63
N GLY A 233 -42.81 -39.54 -141.19
CA GLY A 233 -41.86 -40.23 -142.06
C GLY A 233 -40.56 -39.47 -142.37
N ASN A 234 -40.45 -38.19 -142.01
CA ASN A 234 -39.21 -37.41 -142.18
C ASN A 234 -38.66 -36.95 -140.81
N PRO A 235 -37.69 -37.66 -140.20
CA PRO A 235 -37.18 -37.34 -138.86
C PRO A 235 -36.28 -36.09 -138.85
N GLN A 236 -36.13 -35.48 -137.68
CA GLN A 236 -35.18 -34.38 -137.43
C GLN A 236 -34.14 -34.80 -136.39
N THR A 237 -32.89 -34.41 -136.61
CA THR A 237 -31.78 -34.67 -135.68
C THR A 237 -31.30 -33.36 -135.06
N PHE A 238 -31.21 -33.33 -133.73
CA PHE A 238 -30.72 -32.18 -132.97
C PHE A 238 -29.52 -32.59 -132.12
N SER A 239 -28.57 -31.66 -131.91
CA SER A 239 -27.55 -31.82 -130.88
C SER A 239 -28.23 -31.94 -129.51
N PHE A 240 -27.72 -32.86 -128.69
CA PHE A 240 -28.24 -33.20 -127.38
C PHE A 240 -27.09 -33.27 -126.39
N SER A 241 -27.21 -32.52 -125.30
CA SER A 241 -26.38 -32.71 -124.11
C SER A 241 -27.20 -32.41 -122.87
N TYR A 242 -26.69 -32.84 -121.74
CA TYR A 242 -27.11 -32.38 -120.43
C TYR A 242 -25.86 -32.17 -119.59
N ASP A 243 -25.90 -31.19 -118.71
CA ASP A 243 -24.80 -30.84 -117.83
C ASP A 243 -25.38 -30.46 -116.47
N GLY A 244 -24.65 -30.76 -115.40
CA GLY A 244 -25.15 -30.59 -114.04
C GLY A 244 -24.02 -30.43 -113.05
N THR A 245 -24.26 -29.64 -112.00
CA THR A 245 -23.25 -29.23 -111.03
C THR A 245 -23.03 -30.26 -109.92
N SER A 246 -23.30 -31.54 -110.20
CA SER A 246 -23.34 -32.60 -109.20
C SER A 246 -21.99 -32.79 -108.51
N THR A 247 -22.03 -32.76 -107.17
CA THR A 247 -20.85 -32.67 -106.32
C THR A 247 -20.27 -34.05 -106.02
N ASN A 248 -21.11 -35.09 -105.97
CA ASN A 248 -20.73 -36.49 -105.67
C ASN A 248 -21.14 -37.53 -106.73
N GLY A 249 -21.96 -37.18 -107.72
CA GLY A 249 -22.12 -37.95 -108.95
C GLY A 249 -23.02 -39.19 -108.87
N LEU A 250 -23.90 -39.28 -107.86
CA LEU A 250 -24.83 -40.42 -107.67
C LEU A 250 -26.29 -39.98 -107.55
N ASP A 251 -26.56 -38.68 -107.66
CA ASP A 251 -27.72 -37.99 -107.08
C ASP A 251 -28.89 -37.95 -108.10
N TYR A 252 -28.56 -38.22 -109.36
CA TYR A 252 -29.50 -38.56 -110.44
C TYR A 252 -28.93 -39.62 -111.38
N ASN A 253 -29.81 -40.42 -111.98
CA ASN A 253 -29.44 -41.49 -112.89
C ASN A 253 -29.03 -40.94 -114.26
N SER A 254 -27.86 -41.34 -114.75
CA SER A 254 -27.31 -40.93 -116.06
C SER A 254 -28.06 -41.48 -117.28
N LEU A 255 -28.98 -42.44 -117.09
CA LEU A 255 -29.86 -42.97 -118.13
C LEU A 255 -31.16 -42.16 -118.26
N LEU A 256 -31.20 -41.22 -119.20
CA LEU A 256 -32.42 -40.46 -119.52
C LEU A 256 -33.44 -41.31 -120.29
N VAL A 257 -34.72 -41.16 -119.94
CA VAL A 257 -35.84 -41.82 -120.63
C VAL A 257 -36.57 -40.82 -121.52
N PHE A 258 -36.59 -41.09 -122.83
CA PHE A 258 -37.26 -40.28 -123.85
C PHE A 258 -38.64 -40.86 -124.19
N SER A 259 -39.66 -40.01 -124.30
CA SER A 259 -41.00 -40.43 -124.75
C SER A 259 -41.22 -40.23 -126.26
N ASN A 260 -42.41 -40.62 -126.73
CA ASN A 260 -42.88 -40.44 -128.12
C ASN A 260 -41.95 -41.02 -129.22
N GLY A 261 -41.13 -42.01 -128.88
CA GLY A 261 -40.24 -42.71 -129.82
C GLY A 261 -39.00 -41.92 -130.23
N VAL A 262 -38.63 -40.86 -129.50
CA VAL A 262 -37.37 -40.13 -129.72
C VAL A 262 -36.18 -41.03 -129.36
N ILE A 263 -35.20 -41.11 -130.25
CA ILE A 263 -34.03 -41.98 -130.12
C ILE A 263 -32.82 -41.11 -129.74
N ASN A 264 -32.14 -41.44 -128.64
CA ASN A 264 -30.77 -40.96 -128.41
C ASN A 264 -29.82 -41.81 -129.26
N ASN A 265 -29.07 -41.17 -130.16
CA ASN A 265 -28.20 -41.86 -131.11
C ASN A 265 -26.87 -42.31 -130.47
N GLY A 266 -26.56 -41.86 -129.25
CA GLY A 266 -25.33 -42.19 -128.51
C GLY A 266 -24.09 -41.38 -128.89
N ASP A 267 -24.22 -40.43 -129.82
CA ASP A 267 -23.14 -39.61 -130.40
C ASP A 267 -23.20 -38.12 -129.97
N GLY A 268 -24.07 -37.78 -129.01
CA GLY A 268 -24.38 -36.39 -128.67
C GLY A 268 -25.51 -35.78 -129.53
N THR A 269 -26.31 -36.61 -130.21
CA THR A 269 -27.52 -36.18 -130.92
C THR A 269 -28.74 -37.04 -130.58
N ILE A 270 -29.93 -36.45 -130.73
CA ILE A 270 -31.21 -37.16 -130.69
C ILE A 270 -31.89 -37.10 -132.05
N THR A 271 -32.51 -38.21 -132.45
CA THR A 271 -33.39 -38.30 -133.63
C THR A 271 -34.84 -38.28 -133.18
N ILE A 272 -35.57 -37.24 -133.56
CA ILE A 272 -37.01 -37.07 -133.32
C ILE A 272 -37.77 -37.59 -134.56
N PRO A 273 -38.69 -38.56 -134.42
CA PRO A 273 -39.53 -39.01 -135.53
C PRO A 273 -40.39 -37.88 -136.11
N GLY A 274 -40.55 -37.87 -137.43
CA GLY A 274 -41.48 -36.94 -138.09
C GLY A 274 -42.91 -37.12 -137.58
N GLY A 275 -43.62 -36.01 -137.37
CA GLY A 275 -44.97 -35.95 -136.81
C GLY A 275 -45.03 -35.61 -135.31
N ILE A 276 -43.92 -35.67 -134.57
CA ILE A 276 -43.89 -35.42 -133.12
C ILE A 276 -43.76 -33.91 -132.83
N GLY A 277 -44.88 -33.28 -132.45
CA GLY A 277 -44.92 -31.85 -132.07
C GLY A 277 -44.31 -31.54 -130.69
N SER A 278 -44.33 -32.51 -129.77
CA SER A 278 -43.65 -32.43 -128.48
C SER A 278 -43.31 -33.82 -127.93
N PHE A 279 -42.34 -33.88 -127.04
CA PHE A 279 -41.94 -35.09 -126.31
C PHE A 279 -41.42 -34.70 -124.92
N THR A 280 -41.17 -35.70 -124.08
CA THR A 280 -40.58 -35.51 -122.76
C THR A 280 -39.25 -36.25 -122.63
N VAL A 281 -38.39 -35.72 -121.77
CA VAL A 281 -37.16 -36.36 -121.31
C VAL A 281 -37.23 -36.42 -119.79
N THR A 282 -37.21 -37.62 -119.23
CA THR A 282 -37.31 -37.86 -117.79
C THR A 282 -35.95 -38.28 -117.24
N VAL A 283 -35.58 -37.71 -116.10
CA VAL A 283 -34.41 -38.08 -115.29
C VAL A 283 -34.91 -38.50 -113.91
N SER A 284 -34.55 -39.70 -113.48
CA SER A 284 -34.81 -40.14 -112.10
C SER A 284 -33.73 -39.58 -111.17
N THR A 285 -34.15 -38.91 -110.11
CA THR A 285 -33.32 -38.50 -108.97
C THR A 285 -33.22 -39.66 -107.97
N ILE A 286 -32.28 -39.53 -107.03
CA ILE A 286 -32.17 -40.37 -105.84
C ILE A 286 -32.56 -39.51 -104.62
N ASP A 287 -32.83 -40.17 -103.49
CA ASP A 287 -33.17 -39.63 -102.18
C ASP A 287 -32.19 -40.31 -101.21
N ASP A 288 -31.36 -39.57 -100.47
CA ASP A 288 -30.39 -40.19 -99.56
C ASP A 288 -30.45 -39.72 -98.09
N SER A 289 -29.36 -39.23 -97.51
CA SER A 289 -29.28 -38.67 -96.15
C SER A 289 -28.04 -37.77 -95.95
N ASN A 290 -27.57 -37.12 -97.02
CA ASN A 290 -26.45 -36.19 -97.01
C ASN A 290 -26.96 -34.76 -97.22
N ILE A 291 -26.76 -33.89 -96.23
CA ILE A 291 -27.09 -32.45 -96.35
C ILE A 291 -26.14 -31.82 -97.38
N GLU A 292 -26.66 -31.44 -98.55
CA GLU A 292 -25.91 -30.91 -99.67
C GLU A 292 -26.34 -29.47 -100.04
N ASN A 293 -25.78 -28.92 -101.12
CA ASN A 293 -26.16 -27.59 -101.61
C ASN A 293 -27.12 -27.76 -102.78
N VAL A 294 -28.01 -26.78 -102.99
CA VAL A 294 -28.94 -26.77 -104.13
C VAL A 294 -28.18 -26.95 -105.44
N GLU A 295 -28.26 -28.15 -106.00
CA GLU A 295 -27.58 -28.51 -107.25
C GLU A 295 -28.43 -28.09 -108.45
N THR A 296 -27.85 -28.19 -109.65
CA THR A 296 -28.55 -27.84 -110.88
C THR A 296 -28.32 -28.88 -111.96
N LEU A 297 -29.36 -29.16 -112.73
CA LEU A 297 -29.31 -29.97 -113.94
C LEU A 297 -29.88 -29.16 -115.11
N THR A 298 -29.13 -29.07 -116.20
CA THR A 298 -29.52 -28.33 -117.41
C THR A 298 -29.57 -29.25 -118.62
N LEU A 299 -30.74 -29.36 -119.23
CA LEU A 299 -30.93 -30.11 -120.48
C LEU A 299 -30.77 -29.17 -121.68
N TYR A 300 -29.94 -29.53 -122.65
CA TYR A 300 -29.71 -28.79 -123.90
C TYR A 300 -30.17 -29.60 -125.11
N ILE A 301 -31.04 -29.01 -125.94
CA ILE A 301 -31.47 -29.59 -127.22
C ILE A 301 -31.42 -28.50 -128.28
N GLY A 302 -30.53 -28.69 -129.26
CA GLY A 302 -30.18 -27.65 -130.21
C GLY A 302 -29.64 -26.41 -129.47
N SER A 303 -30.25 -25.25 -129.72
CA SER A 303 -29.95 -23.97 -129.09
C SER A 303 -30.90 -23.61 -127.93
N LYS A 304 -31.70 -24.56 -127.44
CA LYS A 304 -32.58 -24.35 -126.27
C LYS A 304 -32.02 -25.13 -125.09
N SER A 305 -32.12 -24.50 -123.92
CA SER A 305 -31.91 -25.17 -122.64
C SER A 305 -33.08 -24.94 -121.69
N ALA A 306 -33.22 -25.82 -120.71
CA ALA A 306 -33.94 -25.56 -119.48
C ALA A 306 -33.14 -26.11 -118.31
N ILE A 307 -33.15 -25.39 -117.19
CA ILE A 307 -32.47 -25.73 -115.94
C ILE A 307 -33.51 -26.09 -114.89
N VAL A 308 -33.18 -27.08 -114.06
CA VAL A 308 -33.92 -27.45 -112.85
C VAL A 308 -32.94 -27.43 -111.68
N ASN A 309 -33.35 -26.81 -110.59
CA ASN A 309 -32.64 -26.90 -109.32
C ASN A 309 -33.06 -28.19 -108.60
N LEU A 310 -32.09 -28.97 -108.14
CA LEU A 310 -32.31 -30.06 -107.20
C LEU A 310 -32.31 -29.49 -105.79
N LEU A 311 -33.32 -29.84 -105.01
CA LEU A 311 -33.43 -29.44 -103.61
C LEU A 311 -33.26 -30.67 -102.73
N ASP A 312 -32.16 -30.66 -101.99
CA ASP A 312 -31.97 -31.40 -100.74
C ASP A 312 -33.21 -31.25 -99.84
N ASN A 313 -33.59 -32.34 -99.16
CA ASN A 313 -34.68 -32.38 -98.20
C ASN A 313 -34.27 -32.69 -96.76
N ASP A 314 -32.98 -32.90 -96.50
CA ASP A 314 -32.46 -33.13 -95.16
C ASP A 314 -32.49 -31.89 -94.26
N ASN A 315 -32.66 -32.16 -92.97
CA ASN A 315 -32.62 -31.13 -91.95
C ASN A 315 -31.18 -30.85 -91.50
N THR A 316 -30.71 -29.62 -91.73
CA THR A 316 -29.45 -29.10 -91.16
C THR A 316 -29.29 -29.46 -89.67
N ALA A 317 -28.11 -29.94 -89.27
CA ALA A 317 -27.86 -30.40 -87.90
C ALA A 317 -28.05 -29.28 -86.85
N LEU A 318 -28.46 -29.67 -85.64
CA LEU A 318 -28.63 -28.76 -84.51
C LEU A 318 -27.28 -28.20 -84.05
N ASP A 319 -27.17 -26.87 -83.98
CA ASP A 319 -26.02 -26.14 -83.44
C ASP A 319 -26.45 -24.97 -82.50
N ALA A 320 -25.48 -24.36 -81.82
CA ALA A 320 -25.69 -23.11 -81.11
C ALA A 320 -24.42 -22.26 -80.98
N ALA A 321 -24.55 -20.97 -81.25
CA ALA A 321 -23.56 -19.96 -80.91
C ALA A 321 -23.51 -19.72 -79.39
N MET A 322 -22.36 -19.26 -78.88
CA MET A 322 -22.08 -19.10 -77.44
C MET A 322 -21.55 -17.69 -77.12
N SER A 323 -21.96 -17.12 -75.98
CA SER A 323 -21.39 -15.89 -75.41
C SER A 323 -21.43 -15.90 -73.88
N LYS A 324 -20.48 -15.24 -73.21
CA LYS A 324 -20.37 -15.21 -71.73
C LYS A 324 -19.79 -13.91 -71.18
N THR A 325 -20.01 -13.66 -69.90
CA THR A 325 -19.25 -12.68 -69.10
C THR A 325 -18.65 -13.36 -67.87
N ASP A 326 -17.38 -13.07 -67.59
CA ASP A 326 -16.68 -13.60 -66.41
C ASP A 326 -16.97 -12.77 -65.15
N VAL A 327 -16.67 -13.33 -63.97
CA VAL A 327 -16.92 -12.72 -62.66
C VAL A 327 -15.90 -11.61 -62.39
N THR A 328 -16.36 -10.46 -61.87
CA THR A 328 -15.49 -9.27 -61.71
C THR A 328 -14.60 -9.31 -60.47
N CYS A 329 -14.99 -10.02 -59.40
CA CYS A 329 -14.27 -10.12 -58.13
C CYS A 329 -14.01 -11.58 -57.74
N PHE A 330 -12.88 -11.86 -57.08
CA PHE A 330 -12.59 -13.20 -56.54
C PHE A 330 -13.73 -13.69 -55.63
N GLY A 331 -14.30 -14.85 -55.91
CA GLY A 331 -15.41 -15.44 -55.13
C GLY A 331 -16.78 -14.83 -55.38
N GLY A 332 -16.91 -13.93 -56.37
CA GLY A 332 -18.20 -13.37 -56.79
C GLY A 332 -19.04 -14.33 -57.64
N SER A 333 -20.27 -13.94 -57.92
CA SER A 333 -21.25 -14.70 -58.71
C SER A 333 -21.99 -13.86 -59.76
N ASN A 334 -21.34 -12.84 -60.32
CA ASN A 334 -21.93 -11.96 -61.35
C ASN A 334 -21.61 -12.38 -62.80
N GLY A 335 -21.11 -13.61 -63.01
CA GLY A 335 -20.89 -14.17 -64.33
C GLY A 335 -22.21 -14.51 -65.05
N THR A 336 -22.14 -14.57 -66.38
CA THR A 336 -23.27 -14.96 -67.24
C THR A 336 -22.81 -15.86 -68.38
N ALA A 337 -23.69 -16.71 -68.86
CA ALA A 337 -23.50 -17.53 -70.05
C ALA A 337 -24.78 -17.51 -70.89
N SER A 338 -24.64 -17.60 -72.22
CA SER A 338 -25.75 -17.48 -73.15
C SER A 338 -25.51 -18.25 -74.43
N VAL A 339 -26.58 -18.79 -74.99
CA VAL A 339 -26.58 -19.52 -76.26
C VAL A 339 -27.62 -18.96 -77.23
N THR A 340 -27.41 -19.18 -78.51
CA THR A 340 -28.40 -18.93 -79.56
C THR A 340 -28.41 -20.13 -80.49
N ALA A 341 -29.49 -20.92 -80.43
CA ALA A 341 -29.63 -22.18 -81.16
C ALA A 341 -30.11 -21.97 -82.60
N SER A 342 -29.65 -22.84 -83.50
CA SER A 342 -29.87 -22.79 -84.95
C SER A 342 -29.73 -24.18 -85.57
N GLY A 343 -30.44 -24.45 -86.66
CA GLY A 343 -30.51 -25.81 -87.22
C GLY A 343 -31.34 -26.75 -86.34
N GLY A 344 -31.51 -27.99 -86.79
CA GLY A 344 -32.46 -28.92 -86.20
C GLY A 344 -33.91 -28.44 -86.32
N THR A 345 -34.79 -29.01 -85.50
CA THR A 345 -36.24 -28.85 -85.57
C THR A 345 -36.71 -27.72 -84.64
N PRO A 346 -37.28 -26.62 -85.16
CA PRO A 346 -37.60 -25.43 -84.36
C PRO A 346 -38.48 -25.71 -83.13
N SER A 347 -38.28 -24.90 -82.08
CA SER A 347 -38.72 -25.09 -80.68
C SER A 347 -37.68 -25.80 -79.81
N TYR A 348 -36.61 -25.08 -79.47
CA TYR A 348 -35.52 -25.55 -78.61
C TYR A 348 -35.85 -25.43 -77.12
N THR A 349 -35.42 -26.41 -76.34
CA THR A 349 -35.40 -26.39 -74.87
C THR A 349 -33.96 -26.36 -74.35
N TYR A 350 -33.75 -25.73 -73.19
CA TYR A 350 -32.43 -25.54 -72.58
C TYR A 350 -32.41 -26.16 -71.18
N SER A 351 -31.28 -26.76 -70.79
CA SER A 351 -31.06 -27.25 -69.44
C SER A 351 -29.61 -26.99 -69.01
N TRP A 352 -29.41 -26.09 -68.05
CA TRP A 352 -28.09 -25.70 -67.56
C TRP A 352 -27.66 -26.47 -66.31
N SER A 353 -26.42 -26.94 -66.29
CA SER A 353 -25.80 -27.69 -65.19
C SER A 353 -24.43 -27.08 -64.82
N PRO A 354 -24.05 -27.01 -63.53
CA PRO A 354 -24.82 -27.40 -62.34
C PRO A 354 -25.96 -26.43 -61.99
N SER A 355 -26.00 -25.24 -62.58
CA SER A 355 -27.07 -24.26 -62.43
C SER A 355 -27.14 -23.31 -63.63
N GLY A 356 -28.27 -22.62 -63.79
CA GLY A 356 -28.52 -21.65 -64.88
C GLY A 356 -29.97 -21.61 -65.36
N GLY A 357 -30.77 -22.64 -65.03
CA GLY A 357 -32.21 -22.70 -65.35
C GLY A 357 -32.50 -23.32 -66.71
N THR A 358 -33.60 -22.90 -67.33
CA THR A 358 -34.13 -23.47 -68.60
C THR A 358 -34.26 -22.45 -69.73
N ASN A 359 -33.61 -21.29 -69.59
CA ASN A 359 -33.60 -20.22 -70.59
C ASN A 359 -32.34 -20.31 -71.47
N ALA A 360 -32.34 -19.62 -72.61
CA ALA A 360 -31.15 -19.47 -73.46
C ALA A 360 -30.01 -18.64 -72.80
N ILE A 361 -30.28 -17.98 -71.66
CA ILE A 361 -29.31 -17.20 -70.89
C ILE A 361 -29.35 -17.66 -69.43
N ALA A 362 -28.18 -17.95 -68.88
CA ALA A 362 -27.93 -18.22 -67.48
C ALA A 362 -27.16 -17.04 -66.84
N THR A 363 -27.63 -16.58 -65.68
CA THR A 363 -27.06 -15.42 -64.95
C THR A 363 -26.86 -15.76 -63.48
N GLY A 364 -25.96 -15.05 -62.80
CA GLY A 364 -25.67 -15.31 -61.38
C GLY A 364 -24.61 -16.40 -61.19
N LEU A 365 -23.74 -16.59 -62.20
CA LEU A 365 -22.75 -17.67 -62.23
C LEU A 365 -21.50 -17.27 -61.46
N ALA A 366 -20.99 -18.19 -60.64
CA ALA A 366 -19.66 -18.09 -60.05
C ALA A 366 -18.60 -18.59 -61.04
N ALA A 367 -17.31 -18.47 -60.71
CA ALA A 367 -16.27 -19.08 -61.51
C ALA A 367 -16.37 -20.62 -61.44
N GLY A 368 -16.31 -21.28 -62.60
CA GLY A 368 -16.55 -22.71 -62.73
C GLY A 368 -16.83 -23.15 -64.16
N SER A 369 -17.01 -24.46 -64.35
CA SER A 369 -17.46 -25.04 -65.61
C SER A 369 -18.97 -25.27 -65.57
N TYR A 370 -19.66 -24.80 -66.60
CA TYR A 370 -21.10 -24.93 -66.79
C TYR A 370 -21.36 -25.59 -68.14
N THR A 371 -22.37 -26.44 -68.23
CA THR A 371 -22.85 -26.98 -69.49
C THR A 371 -24.31 -26.59 -69.71
N VAL A 372 -24.69 -26.45 -70.97
CA VAL A 372 -26.10 -26.39 -71.39
C VAL A 372 -26.38 -27.48 -72.39
N THR A 373 -27.34 -28.34 -72.07
CA THR A 373 -27.96 -29.22 -73.07
C THR A 373 -29.03 -28.41 -73.79
N ILE A 374 -28.99 -28.42 -75.11
CA ILE A 374 -29.97 -27.79 -76.00
C ILE A 374 -30.63 -28.92 -76.78
N THR A 375 -31.94 -29.04 -76.68
CA THR A 375 -32.71 -30.13 -77.32
C THR A 375 -33.78 -29.54 -78.24
N ASP A 376 -33.84 -30.04 -79.48
CA ASP A 376 -34.81 -29.62 -80.51
C ASP A 376 -36.16 -30.35 -80.37
N ALA A 377 -37.13 -30.00 -81.22
CA ALA A 377 -38.47 -30.60 -81.17
C ALA A 377 -38.51 -32.10 -81.55
N ASN A 378 -37.51 -32.61 -82.27
CA ASN A 378 -37.35 -34.02 -82.63
C ASN A 378 -36.49 -34.81 -81.62
N SER A 379 -36.20 -34.24 -80.45
CA SER A 379 -35.34 -34.82 -79.40
C SER A 379 -33.86 -35.01 -79.79
N SER A 380 -33.40 -34.39 -80.88
CA SER A 380 -31.97 -34.22 -81.15
C SER A 380 -31.40 -33.24 -80.12
N SER A 381 -30.20 -33.50 -79.61
CA SER A 381 -29.61 -32.66 -78.56
C SER A 381 -28.11 -32.48 -78.70
N ILE A 382 -27.66 -31.27 -78.33
CA ILE A 382 -26.25 -30.89 -78.28
C ILE A 382 -25.88 -30.39 -76.89
N LEU A 383 -24.60 -30.54 -76.54
CA LEU A 383 -24.02 -30.03 -75.30
C LEU A 383 -23.04 -28.89 -75.62
N LYS A 384 -23.20 -27.74 -74.97
CA LYS A 384 -22.27 -26.61 -75.07
C LYS A 384 -21.68 -26.33 -73.68
N THR A 385 -20.39 -25.99 -73.63
CA THR A 385 -19.63 -25.87 -72.37
C THR A 385 -19.03 -24.47 -72.22
N PHE A 386 -19.19 -23.89 -71.03
CA PHE A 386 -18.74 -22.56 -70.66
C PHE A 386 -17.83 -22.63 -69.43
N THR A 387 -16.62 -22.08 -69.53
CA THR A 387 -15.76 -21.85 -68.36
C THR A 387 -15.90 -20.38 -67.96
N ILE A 388 -16.61 -20.11 -66.86
CA ILE A 388 -16.67 -18.80 -66.22
C ILE A 388 -15.41 -18.62 -65.37
N THR A 389 -14.69 -17.51 -65.56
CA THR A 389 -13.46 -17.18 -64.82
C THR A 389 -13.69 -16.06 -63.79
N GLN A 390 -12.69 -15.81 -62.95
CA GLN A 390 -12.62 -14.70 -61.98
C GLN A 390 -11.15 -14.28 -61.82
N PRO A 391 -10.84 -13.13 -61.19
CA PRO A 391 -9.50 -12.83 -60.70
C PRO A 391 -8.94 -13.98 -59.85
N SER A 392 -7.68 -14.33 -60.05
CA SER A 392 -7.05 -15.51 -59.40
C SER A 392 -6.69 -15.28 -57.92
N VAL A 393 -6.63 -14.02 -57.47
CA VAL A 393 -6.36 -13.63 -56.08
C VAL A 393 -7.29 -12.47 -55.71
N ALA A 394 -7.88 -12.54 -54.52
CA ALA A 394 -8.68 -11.45 -53.95
C ALA A 394 -7.81 -10.22 -53.66
N VAL A 395 -8.43 -9.04 -53.65
CA VAL A 395 -7.77 -7.79 -53.24
C VAL A 395 -7.25 -7.92 -51.81
N SER A 396 -5.99 -7.55 -51.61
CA SER A 396 -5.25 -7.66 -50.36
C SER A 396 -4.02 -6.74 -50.43
N GLY A 397 -3.09 -6.90 -49.50
CA GLY A 397 -1.79 -6.24 -49.54
C GLY A 397 -0.85 -6.77 -48.46
N THR A 398 0.45 -6.60 -48.69
CA THR A 398 1.50 -6.79 -47.68
C THR A 398 1.91 -5.43 -47.11
N SER A 399 2.58 -5.42 -45.96
CA SER A 399 3.06 -4.17 -45.34
C SER A 399 4.43 -4.32 -44.70
N VAL A 400 5.28 -3.31 -44.87
CA VAL A 400 6.53 -3.15 -44.14
C VAL A 400 6.32 -2.12 -43.03
N VAL A 401 6.46 -2.55 -41.78
CA VAL A 401 6.18 -1.72 -40.60
C VAL A 401 7.47 -1.13 -40.02
N THR A 402 7.58 0.19 -39.99
CA THR A 402 8.52 0.88 -39.09
C THR A 402 7.83 1.08 -37.75
N ASN A 403 8.29 0.37 -36.73
CA ASN A 403 7.79 0.51 -35.37
C ASN A 403 8.22 1.85 -34.75
N VAL A 404 7.48 2.32 -33.75
CA VAL A 404 7.82 3.56 -33.03
C VAL A 404 9.09 3.32 -32.21
N SER A 405 10.08 4.22 -32.34
CA SER A 405 11.40 4.05 -31.70
C SER A 405 11.36 4.23 -30.18
N CYS A 406 10.45 5.05 -29.67
CA CYS A 406 10.28 5.34 -28.24
C CYS A 406 8.85 5.08 -27.77
N ASN A 407 8.69 4.64 -26.52
CA ASN A 407 7.38 4.48 -25.90
C ASN A 407 6.64 5.84 -25.84
N GLY A 408 5.41 5.89 -26.37
CA GLY A 408 4.62 7.13 -26.48
C GLY A 408 5.00 8.03 -27.66
N GLY A 409 5.96 7.63 -28.51
CA GLY A 409 6.33 8.37 -29.71
C GLY A 409 5.32 8.25 -30.85
N SER A 410 5.51 9.08 -31.88
CA SER A 410 4.67 9.13 -33.09
C SER A 410 5.51 9.11 -34.38
N ASN A 411 6.59 8.32 -34.40
CA ASN A 411 7.48 8.19 -35.56
C ASN A 411 7.36 6.85 -36.31
N GLY A 412 6.35 6.05 -35.99
CA GLY A 412 6.06 4.81 -36.72
C GLY A 412 5.56 5.09 -38.14
N ALA A 413 5.69 4.09 -39.01
CA ALA A 413 5.20 4.14 -40.37
C ALA A 413 4.74 2.75 -40.87
N ILE A 414 3.84 2.76 -41.83
CA ILE A 414 3.42 1.61 -42.60
C ILE A 414 3.68 1.94 -44.07
N ASN A 415 4.59 1.20 -44.69
CA ASN A 415 4.64 1.10 -46.14
C ASN A 415 3.72 -0.06 -46.57
N LEU A 416 2.81 0.17 -47.51
CA LEU A 416 1.78 -0.77 -47.93
C LEU A 416 1.99 -1.14 -49.41
N THR A 417 1.84 -2.42 -49.74
CA THR A 417 1.94 -2.89 -51.13
C THR A 417 0.67 -3.70 -51.48
N PRO A 418 -0.27 -3.16 -52.27
CA PRO A 418 -1.50 -3.84 -52.65
C PRO A 418 -1.22 -5.03 -53.59
N THR A 419 -2.00 -6.11 -53.44
CA THR A 419 -1.89 -7.33 -54.26
C THR A 419 -3.27 -7.94 -54.54
N GLY A 420 -3.45 -8.57 -55.71
CA GLY A 420 -4.72 -9.16 -56.13
C GLY A 420 -5.76 -8.15 -56.62
N GLY A 421 -6.80 -8.63 -57.31
CA GLY A 421 -7.74 -7.79 -58.04
C GLY A 421 -7.12 -7.09 -59.27
N VAL A 422 -7.70 -5.94 -59.65
CA VAL A 422 -7.33 -5.16 -60.85
C VAL A 422 -7.04 -3.70 -60.50
N GLY A 423 -5.78 -3.26 -60.62
CA GLY A 423 -5.40 -1.87 -60.38
C GLY A 423 -5.96 -0.88 -61.45
N PRO A 424 -6.00 0.44 -61.16
CA PRO A 424 -5.48 1.11 -59.96
C PRO A 424 -6.27 0.82 -58.68
N TYR A 425 -5.60 0.98 -57.53
CA TYR A 425 -6.19 0.79 -56.21
C TYR A 425 -6.50 2.13 -55.55
N THR A 426 -7.43 2.11 -54.60
CA THR A 426 -7.72 3.20 -53.66
C THR A 426 -7.65 2.67 -52.23
N PHE A 427 -7.30 3.55 -51.30
CA PHE A 427 -7.01 3.20 -49.91
C PHE A 427 -7.94 3.95 -48.97
N ASN A 428 -8.32 3.33 -47.86
CA ASN A 428 -9.10 3.96 -46.80
C ASN A 428 -8.68 3.41 -45.44
N TRP A 429 -8.02 4.25 -44.65
CA TRP A 429 -7.58 3.93 -43.29
C TRP A 429 -8.53 4.42 -42.19
N GLY A 430 -9.77 4.77 -42.57
CA GLY A 430 -10.68 5.54 -41.73
C GLY A 430 -10.31 7.02 -41.66
N GLY A 431 -11.20 7.83 -41.09
CA GLY A 431 -10.97 9.28 -40.88
C GLY A 431 -10.77 10.12 -42.14
N GLY A 432 -11.00 9.57 -43.34
CA GLY A 432 -10.76 10.24 -44.62
C GLY A 432 -9.32 10.15 -45.14
N ILE A 433 -8.48 9.27 -44.59
CA ILE A 433 -7.09 9.09 -45.02
C ILE A 433 -7.00 8.09 -46.17
N THR A 434 -6.55 8.54 -47.34
CA THR A 434 -6.57 7.78 -48.60
C THR A 434 -5.18 7.55 -49.24
N THR A 435 -4.10 7.71 -48.49
CA THR A 435 -2.75 7.39 -48.96
C THR A 435 -2.46 5.89 -48.85
N GLU A 436 -1.65 5.36 -49.77
CA GLU A 436 -1.12 3.99 -49.73
C GLU A 436 -0.25 3.81 -48.47
N ASP A 437 0.86 4.55 -48.41
CA ASP A 437 1.74 4.62 -47.24
C ASP A 437 1.21 5.58 -46.17
N ARG A 438 1.62 5.34 -44.92
CA ARG A 438 1.37 6.24 -43.78
C ARG A 438 2.60 6.39 -42.91
N THR A 439 2.90 7.63 -42.50
CA THR A 439 3.99 7.98 -41.58
C THR A 439 3.44 8.80 -40.40
N GLY A 440 4.26 9.04 -39.38
CA GLY A 440 3.87 9.85 -38.22
C GLY A 440 2.95 9.12 -37.23
N LEU A 441 3.00 7.78 -37.21
CA LEU A 441 2.08 6.93 -36.48
C LEU A 441 2.54 6.69 -35.04
N THR A 442 1.59 6.67 -34.10
CA THR A 442 1.76 6.09 -32.77
C THR A 442 1.57 4.57 -32.83
N ALA A 443 1.99 3.85 -31.79
CA ALA A 443 1.70 2.42 -31.69
C ALA A 443 0.18 2.16 -31.63
N GLY A 444 -0.25 1.05 -32.24
CA GLY A 444 -1.66 0.68 -32.38
C GLY A 444 -1.92 -0.18 -33.61
N SER A 445 -3.13 -0.72 -33.70
CA SER A 445 -3.62 -1.44 -34.88
C SER A 445 -4.24 -0.47 -35.88
N TYR A 446 -3.86 -0.62 -37.15
CA TYR A 446 -4.35 0.18 -38.28
C TYR A 446 -4.92 -0.76 -39.34
N THR A 447 -6.18 -0.54 -39.72
CA THR A 447 -6.83 -1.27 -40.82
C THR A 447 -6.88 -0.38 -42.06
N CYS A 448 -6.39 -0.89 -43.19
CA CYS A 448 -6.65 -0.30 -44.51
C CYS A 448 -7.66 -1.16 -45.24
N THR A 449 -8.78 -0.56 -45.68
CA THR A 449 -9.56 -1.11 -46.79
C THR A 449 -8.90 -0.69 -48.10
N ILE A 450 -8.53 -1.66 -48.92
CA ILE A 450 -8.02 -1.47 -50.27
C ILE A 450 -9.17 -1.79 -51.22
N THR A 451 -9.47 -0.91 -52.18
CA THR A 451 -10.51 -1.12 -53.19
C THR A 451 -9.88 -1.02 -54.58
N ASP A 452 -10.13 -2.01 -55.44
CA ASP A 452 -9.60 -2.07 -56.80
C ASP A 452 -10.49 -1.34 -57.83
N ALA A 453 -10.07 -1.31 -59.10
CA ALA A 453 -10.76 -0.62 -60.18
C ALA A 453 -12.14 -1.22 -60.53
N ASN A 454 -12.40 -2.47 -60.14
CA ASN A 454 -13.69 -3.14 -60.30
C ASN A 454 -14.62 -2.93 -59.08
N GLY A 455 -14.15 -2.21 -58.05
CA GLY A 455 -14.88 -2.03 -56.79
C GLY A 455 -14.74 -3.20 -55.81
N CYS A 456 -13.85 -4.16 -56.08
CA CYS A 456 -13.60 -5.28 -55.19
C CYS A 456 -12.77 -4.81 -53.98
N THR A 457 -13.14 -5.20 -52.76
CA THR A 457 -12.52 -4.72 -51.52
C THR A 457 -11.73 -5.79 -50.78
N GLY A 458 -10.53 -5.46 -50.32
CA GLY A 458 -9.72 -6.22 -49.36
C GLY A 458 -9.43 -5.42 -48.09
N THR A 459 -9.05 -6.10 -47.00
CA THR A 459 -8.65 -5.42 -45.75
C THR A 459 -7.31 -5.92 -45.23
N VAL A 460 -6.36 -5.01 -45.03
CA VAL A 460 -5.06 -5.30 -44.43
C VAL A 460 -5.03 -4.73 -43.01
N ASN A 461 -4.73 -5.57 -42.03
CA ASN A 461 -4.61 -5.18 -40.63
C ASN A 461 -3.12 -5.15 -40.24
N VAL A 462 -2.64 -4.00 -39.78
CA VAL A 462 -1.23 -3.73 -39.53
C VAL A 462 -1.03 -3.19 -38.12
N ASN A 463 -0.22 -3.88 -37.31
CA ASN A 463 0.04 -3.48 -35.93
C ASN A 463 1.40 -2.77 -35.81
N VAL A 464 1.37 -1.46 -35.57
CA VAL A 464 2.58 -0.67 -35.25
C VAL A 464 2.87 -0.84 -33.76
N THR A 465 4.05 -1.36 -33.43
CA THR A 465 4.48 -1.54 -32.03
C THR A 465 5.40 -0.42 -31.56
N GLN A 466 5.69 -0.42 -30.25
CA GLN A 466 6.67 0.44 -29.58
C GLN A 466 7.39 -0.39 -28.51
N PRO A 467 8.62 -0.04 -28.10
CA PRO A 467 9.23 -0.65 -26.92
C PRO A 467 8.41 -0.37 -25.65
N SER A 468 8.62 -1.16 -24.61
CA SER A 468 8.12 -0.85 -23.26
C SER A 468 8.72 0.47 -22.76
N ALA A 469 8.05 1.15 -21.81
CA ALA A 469 8.53 2.42 -21.27
C ALA A 469 9.89 2.24 -20.56
N LEU A 470 10.85 3.12 -20.85
CA LEU A 470 12.14 3.15 -20.18
C LEU A 470 11.95 3.54 -18.71
N SER A 471 12.08 2.54 -17.83
CA SER A 471 11.81 2.62 -16.40
C SER A 471 13.11 2.50 -15.61
N LEU A 472 13.34 3.47 -14.72
CA LEU A 472 14.56 3.58 -13.93
C LEU A 472 14.27 3.30 -12.45
N THR A 473 14.95 2.30 -11.90
CA THR A 473 14.93 1.99 -10.46
C THR A 473 16.31 2.22 -9.86
N ILE A 474 16.34 2.62 -8.58
CA ILE A 474 17.58 2.69 -7.81
C ILE A 474 17.82 1.27 -7.30
N SER A 475 18.85 0.59 -7.82
CA SER A 475 19.16 -0.80 -7.47
C SER A 475 20.10 -0.90 -6.27
N SER A 476 20.92 0.12 -6.06
CA SER A 476 21.63 0.34 -4.79
C SER A 476 21.86 1.82 -4.55
N GLN A 477 21.92 2.23 -3.28
CA GLN A 477 22.29 3.57 -2.87
C GLN A 477 23.09 3.48 -1.57
N THR A 478 24.27 4.10 -1.56
CA THR A 478 25.10 4.27 -0.38
C THR A 478 25.15 5.75 -0.05
N ASN A 479 24.53 6.13 1.05
CA ASN A 479 24.67 7.48 1.61
C ASN A 479 26.06 7.65 2.24
N ILE A 480 26.52 8.89 2.33
CA ILE A 480 27.85 9.19 2.87
C ILE A 480 27.79 9.03 4.38
N ALA A 481 28.64 8.18 4.94
CA ALA A 481 28.73 8.02 6.40
C ALA A 481 29.18 9.32 7.10
N CYS A 482 30.16 10.01 6.52
CA CYS A 482 30.88 11.13 7.13
C CYS A 482 30.40 12.51 6.64
N PHE A 483 30.26 13.48 7.54
CA PHE A 483 29.93 14.85 7.15
C PHE A 483 30.98 15.43 6.17
N GLY A 484 30.52 15.96 5.04
CA GLY A 484 31.40 16.57 4.03
C GLY A 484 32.24 15.58 3.21
N GLY A 485 32.08 14.27 3.43
CA GLY A 485 32.72 13.25 2.62
C GLY A 485 32.12 13.14 1.22
N SER A 486 32.85 12.49 0.32
CA SER A 486 32.41 12.18 -1.06
C SER A 486 32.37 10.67 -1.34
N THR A 487 32.06 9.85 -0.33
CA THR A 487 32.02 8.38 -0.46
C THR A 487 30.67 7.83 -0.93
N GLY A 488 29.71 8.70 -1.24
CA GLY A 488 28.37 8.30 -1.67
C GLY A 488 28.38 7.61 -3.04
N SER A 489 27.41 6.72 -3.24
CA SER A 489 27.19 6.08 -4.54
C SER A 489 25.71 5.77 -4.80
N ALA A 490 25.37 5.66 -6.07
CA ALA A 490 24.05 5.24 -6.52
C ALA A 490 24.18 4.40 -7.78
N THR A 491 23.47 3.27 -7.83
CA THR A 491 23.33 2.44 -9.03
C THR A 491 21.89 2.51 -9.53
N ILE A 492 21.75 2.70 -10.83
CA ILE A 492 20.46 2.65 -11.53
C ILE A 492 20.37 1.33 -12.29
N SER A 493 19.24 0.64 -12.15
CA SER A 493 18.82 -0.37 -13.10
C SER A 493 17.84 0.26 -14.10
N ALA A 494 18.16 0.14 -15.38
CA ALA A 494 17.32 0.58 -16.48
C ALA A 494 16.62 -0.63 -17.13
N THR A 495 15.31 -0.54 -17.28
CA THR A 495 14.46 -1.63 -17.78
C THR A 495 13.42 -1.09 -18.76
N GLY A 496 13.12 -1.82 -19.83
CA GLY A 496 12.35 -1.28 -20.95
C GLY A 496 13.15 -0.28 -21.78
N GLY A 497 12.51 0.34 -22.77
CA GLY A 497 13.23 0.98 -23.87
C GLY A 497 13.98 -0.03 -24.73
N THR A 498 15.05 0.42 -25.36
CA THR A 498 15.85 -0.33 -26.34
C THR A 498 17.31 -0.40 -25.89
N ALA A 499 17.74 -1.56 -25.41
CA ALA A 499 19.14 -1.76 -24.99
C ALA A 499 20.12 -1.58 -26.17
N THR A 500 21.36 -1.12 -25.97
CA THR A 500 22.01 -0.76 -24.70
C THR A 500 21.64 0.63 -24.18
N TYR A 501 21.97 0.91 -22.91
CA TYR A 501 21.69 2.19 -22.25
C TYR A 501 22.98 2.96 -21.98
N THR A 502 22.91 4.28 -22.12
CA THR A 502 23.94 5.24 -21.71
C THR A 502 23.43 6.07 -20.53
N TYR A 503 24.32 6.50 -19.66
CA TYR A 503 23.98 7.24 -18.44
C TYR A 503 24.66 8.61 -18.47
N SER A 504 24.06 9.60 -17.81
CA SER A 504 24.66 10.92 -17.58
C SER A 504 24.17 11.46 -16.24
N TRP A 505 25.09 11.66 -15.29
CA TRP A 505 24.78 12.11 -13.94
C TRP A 505 25.09 13.60 -13.76
N SER A 506 24.08 14.37 -13.36
CA SER A 506 24.16 15.80 -13.07
C SER A 506 23.91 16.07 -11.58
N PRO A 507 24.69 16.95 -10.89
CA PRO A 507 25.77 17.78 -11.43
C PRO A 507 27.08 17.04 -11.72
N SER A 508 27.26 15.82 -11.20
CA SER A 508 28.42 14.95 -11.46
C SER A 508 28.08 13.48 -11.23
N GLY A 509 28.98 12.57 -11.62
CA GLY A 509 28.82 11.11 -11.44
C GLY A 509 29.22 10.27 -12.67
N GLY A 510 29.53 10.91 -13.80
CA GLY A 510 30.04 10.24 -15.00
C GLY A 510 28.95 9.62 -15.88
N SER A 511 29.30 8.55 -16.60
CA SER A 511 28.47 7.92 -17.63
C SER A 511 28.17 6.42 -17.42
N ALA A 512 28.45 5.90 -16.23
CA ALA A 512 28.18 4.52 -15.84
C ALA A 512 26.83 4.37 -15.12
N ALA A 513 26.32 3.12 -15.08
CA ALA A 513 25.10 2.77 -14.34
C ALA A 513 25.23 3.00 -12.82
N THR A 514 26.44 2.83 -12.29
CA THR A 514 26.81 3.24 -10.93
C THR A 514 27.62 4.54 -10.99
N ALA A 515 27.16 5.57 -10.31
CA ALA A 515 27.97 6.72 -9.96
C ALA A 515 28.56 6.52 -8.56
N THR A 516 29.85 6.78 -8.40
CA THR A 516 30.58 6.76 -7.12
C THR A 516 31.29 8.10 -6.91
N GLY A 517 31.85 8.34 -5.72
CA GLY A 517 32.56 9.59 -5.44
C GLY A 517 31.61 10.77 -5.15
N LEU A 518 30.35 10.49 -4.79
CA LEU A 518 29.30 11.50 -4.65
C LEU A 518 29.34 12.18 -3.28
N ALA A 519 29.25 13.51 -3.29
CA ALA A 519 29.02 14.34 -2.10
C ALA A 519 27.50 14.49 -1.85
N ALA A 520 27.09 15.06 -0.72
CA ALA A 520 25.66 15.10 -0.37
C ALA A 520 24.88 16.10 -1.24
N ASN A 521 24.05 15.59 -2.14
CA ASN A 521 23.22 16.38 -3.04
C ASN A 521 22.07 15.54 -3.64
N THR A 522 21.11 16.20 -4.28
CA THR A 522 20.18 15.53 -5.20
C THR A 522 20.81 15.48 -6.59
N TYR A 523 21.18 14.28 -7.02
CA TYR A 523 21.66 14.01 -8.36
C TYR A 523 20.49 13.66 -9.28
N THR A 524 20.53 14.15 -10.51
CA THR A 524 19.65 13.67 -11.59
C THR A 524 20.47 12.84 -12.55
N VAL A 525 20.14 11.55 -12.64
CA VAL A 525 20.63 10.69 -13.72
C VAL A 525 19.66 10.78 -14.89
N THR A 526 20.18 11.13 -16.05
CA THR A 526 19.51 10.91 -17.34
C THR A 526 20.03 9.59 -17.89
N VAL A 527 19.12 8.70 -18.28
CA VAL A 527 19.44 7.47 -18.98
C VAL A 527 18.85 7.56 -20.37
N THR A 528 19.68 7.29 -21.37
CA THR A 528 19.32 7.37 -22.79
C THR A 528 19.54 6.00 -23.41
N ASP A 529 18.49 5.45 -24.01
CA ASP A 529 18.53 4.14 -24.67
C ASP A 529 19.14 4.22 -26.10
N ALA A 530 19.30 3.08 -26.76
CA ALA A 530 19.89 3.00 -28.10
C ALA A 530 19.07 3.72 -29.20
N ASN A 531 17.78 3.98 -28.95
CA ASN A 531 16.91 4.74 -29.84
C ASN A 531 16.86 6.24 -29.46
N THR A 532 17.76 6.71 -28.60
CA THR A 532 17.82 8.06 -28.01
C THR A 532 16.64 8.43 -27.10
N CYS A 533 15.85 7.45 -26.65
CA CYS A 533 14.75 7.67 -25.72
C CYS A 533 15.28 7.95 -24.31
N VAL A 534 14.87 9.07 -23.73
CA VAL A 534 15.38 9.56 -22.44
C VAL A 534 14.41 9.32 -21.28
N ALA A 535 14.96 8.90 -20.14
CA ALA A 535 14.28 8.88 -18.85
C ALA A 535 15.18 9.50 -17.78
N THR A 536 14.59 10.14 -16.77
CA THR A 536 15.34 10.79 -15.68
C THR A 536 14.93 10.25 -14.31
N LYS A 537 15.90 10.00 -13.43
CA LYS A 537 15.67 9.68 -12.02
C LYS A 537 16.41 10.66 -11.12
N MET A 538 15.75 11.11 -10.05
CA MET A 538 16.44 11.83 -8.96
C MET A 538 16.88 10.82 -7.90
N VAL A 539 18.13 10.97 -7.44
CA VAL A 539 18.68 10.23 -6.30
C VAL A 539 19.27 11.25 -5.32
N THR A 540 18.81 11.25 -4.07
CA THR A 540 19.34 12.17 -3.05
C THR A 540 20.31 11.42 -2.16
N ILE A 541 21.61 11.69 -2.34
CA ILE A 541 22.67 11.20 -1.46
C ILE A 541 22.65 12.07 -0.21
N THR A 542 22.43 11.44 0.95
CA THR A 542 22.49 12.13 2.25
C THR A 542 23.84 11.94 2.93
N GLN A 543 24.08 12.78 3.94
CA GLN A 543 25.18 12.70 4.91
C GLN A 543 24.63 13.12 6.29
N PRO A 544 25.39 12.98 7.40
CA PRO A 544 25.03 13.60 8.68
C PRO A 544 24.78 15.11 8.56
N THR A 545 23.94 15.68 9.42
CA THR A 545 23.56 17.11 9.34
C THR A 545 24.66 18.08 9.78
N ALA A 546 25.64 17.62 10.56
CA ALA A 546 26.82 18.34 11.01
C ALA A 546 27.99 17.36 11.20
N SER A 547 29.22 17.88 11.30
CA SER A 547 30.40 17.09 11.66
C SER A 547 30.36 16.65 13.12
N LEU A 548 31.18 15.66 13.48
CA LEU A 548 31.50 15.34 14.87
C LEU A 548 31.82 16.63 15.64
N VAL A 549 31.07 16.88 16.72
CA VAL A 549 31.30 18.01 17.63
C VAL A 549 31.55 17.44 19.02
N LEU A 550 32.72 17.74 19.55
CA LEU A 550 33.09 17.57 20.95
C LEU A 550 32.81 18.89 21.65
N ALA A 551 31.84 18.91 22.59
CA ALA A 551 31.66 20.07 23.46
C ALA A 551 32.88 20.27 24.39
N THR A 552 32.96 21.41 25.07
CA THR A 552 34.00 21.67 26.09
C THR A 552 34.03 20.52 27.10
N SER A 553 35.17 19.85 27.21
CA SER A 553 35.34 18.73 28.17
C SER A 553 35.43 19.26 29.59
N SER A 554 34.84 18.51 30.53
CA SER A 554 34.77 18.88 31.94
C SER A 554 35.86 18.18 32.75
N LYS A 555 36.09 18.70 33.95
CA LYS A 555 36.97 18.14 34.97
C LYS A 555 36.27 18.10 36.32
N ILE A 556 36.65 17.12 37.12
CA ILE A 556 36.69 17.23 38.57
C ILE A 556 38.18 17.34 38.90
N GLU A 557 38.58 18.39 39.61
CA GLU A 557 39.99 18.61 39.96
C GLU A 557 40.56 17.41 40.74
N ALA A 558 41.88 17.25 40.71
CA ALA A 558 42.52 16.34 41.65
C ALA A 558 42.40 16.92 43.06
N SER A 559 41.66 16.25 43.92
CA SER A 559 41.69 16.51 45.35
C SER A 559 42.97 15.90 45.93
N CYS A 560 43.71 16.71 46.68
CA CYS A 560 44.85 16.28 47.50
C CYS A 560 46.08 15.82 46.70
N SER A 561 47.06 15.28 47.43
CA SER A 561 48.31 14.71 46.91
C SER A 561 48.13 13.34 46.23
N SER A 562 46.89 12.89 46.04
CA SER A 562 46.51 11.56 45.56
C SER A 562 45.98 11.59 44.12
N ASN A 563 46.00 10.42 43.48
CA ASN A 563 45.47 10.25 42.12
C ASN A 563 43.94 10.15 42.18
N THR A 564 43.25 11.29 42.26
CA THR A 564 41.78 11.40 42.40
C THR A 564 41.10 12.11 41.24
N GLY A 565 41.81 13.03 40.59
CA GLY A 565 41.26 13.91 39.55
C GLY A 565 40.65 13.13 38.41
N SER A 566 39.58 13.67 37.82
CA SER A 566 38.94 13.05 36.67
C SER A 566 38.64 14.04 35.57
N VAL A 567 38.76 13.57 34.34
CA VAL A 567 38.45 14.32 33.13
C VAL A 567 37.37 13.58 32.36
N THR A 568 36.34 14.30 31.93
CA THR A 568 35.17 13.75 31.24
C THR A 568 35.00 14.46 29.91
N ALA A 569 34.88 13.68 28.84
CA ALA A 569 34.77 14.21 27.50
C ALA A 569 33.45 14.98 27.38
N GLY A 570 33.52 16.21 26.84
CA GLY A 570 32.33 17.03 26.64
C GLY A 570 31.32 16.31 25.75
N THR A 571 30.03 16.59 25.91
CA THR A 571 28.95 15.89 25.19
C THR A 571 29.25 15.80 23.69
N VAL A 572 29.43 14.57 23.23
CA VAL A 572 29.74 14.28 21.83
C VAL A 572 28.46 14.25 21.02
N THR A 573 28.41 15.01 19.94
CA THR A 573 27.24 15.09 19.06
C THR A 573 27.62 14.89 17.59
N ASN A 574 26.66 14.38 16.79
CA ASN A 574 26.82 14.02 15.38
C ASN A 574 27.88 12.92 15.10
N SER A 575 28.23 12.10 16.09
CA SER A 575 29.18 10.99 15.94
C SER A 575 28.67 9.89 15.03
N VAL A 576 29.55 9.35 14.18
CA VAL A 576 29.26 8.32 13.18
C VAL A 576 29.94 7.00 13.53
N GLY A 577 29.15 5.95 13.75
CA GLY A 577 29.67 4.60 13.98
C GLY A 577 30.20 4.38 15.39
N THR A 578 31.35 3.73 15.52
CA THR A 578 31.94 3.39 16.81
C THR A 578 32.72 4.59 17.35
N LEU A 579 32.34 5.05 18.55
CA LEU A 579 33.02 6.16 19.21
C LEU A 579 34.17 5.64 20.09
N THR A 580 35.36 6.20 19.91
CA THR A 580 36.56 5.87 20.68
C THR A 580 37.14 7.11 21.35
N TYR A 581 37.74 6.93 22.52
CA TYR A 581 38.38 8.00 23.27
C TYR A 581 39.86 7.66 23.46
N SER A 582 40.71 8.68 23.44
CA SER A 582 42.12 8.57 23.83
C SER A 582 42.48 9.80 24.65
N TRP A 583 42.52 9.65 25.97
CA TRP A 583 43.02 10.67 26.89
C TRP A 583 44.53 10.59 27.00
N LYS A 584 45.19 11.73 26.89
CA LYS A 584 46.65 11.85 27.00
C LYS A 584 47.07 12.95 27.96
N ASN A 585 48.13 12.72 28.72
CA ASN A 585 48.77 13.76 29.52
C ASN A 585 49.66 14.69 28.66
N ALA A 586 50.22 15.73 29.28
CA ALA A 586 51.13 16.69 28.63
C ALA A 586 52.37 16.02 27.99
N SER A 587 52.79 14.84 28.49
CA SER A 587 53.88 14.03 27.91
C SER A 587 53.44 13.15 26.74
N ASN A 588 52.22 13.33 26.20
CA ASN A 588 51.64 12.60 25.07
C ASN A 588 51.41 11.08 25.34
N ILE A 589 51.51 10.64 26.61
CA ILE A 589 51.25 9.26 27.05
C ILE A 589 49.73 9.08 27.23
N VAL A 590 49.19 7.97 26.73
CA VAL A 590 47.77 7.61 26.91
C VAL A 590 47.52 7.21 28.37
N VAL A 591 46.55 7.86 29.01
CA VAL A 591 46.13 7.60 30.41
C VAL A 591 44.76 6.93 30.52
N GLY A 592 44.00 6.86 29.42
CA GLY A 592 42.75 6.10 29.38
C GLY A 592 42.03 6.19 28.03
N THR A 593 41.06 5.29 27.83
CA THR A 593 40.36 5.09 26.54
C THR A 593 38.82 5.17 26.65
N THR A 594 38.32 5.62 27.79
CA THR A 594 36.90 5.79 28.13
C THR A 594 36.48 7.27 28.06
N ALA A 595 35.17 7.53 28.05
CA ALA A 595 34.63 8.90 28.01
C ALA A 595 35.06 9.74 29.23
N THR A 596 34.98 9.13 30.41
CA THR A 596 35.58 9.63 31.66
C THR A 596 36.82 8.81 31.98
N VAL A 597 37.88 9.47 32.44
CA VAL A 597 39.06 8.83 33.05
C VAL A 597 39.27 9.48 34.41
N SER A 598 39.22 8.67 35.46
CA SER A 598 39.52 9.05 36.83
C SER A 598 40.95 8.69 37.23
N ASN A 599 41.30 9.02 38.46
CA ASN A 599 42.57 8.71 39.10
C ASN A 599 43.78 9.36 38.39
N LEU A 600 43.65 10.65 38.09
CA LEU A 600 44.66 11.47 37.46
C LEU A 600 45.25 12.50 38.43
N LEU A 601 46.54 12.79 38.26
CA LEU A 601 47.22 13.92 38.91
C LEU A 601 46.80 15.25 38.29
N ALA A 602 47.20 16.36 38.88
CA ALA A 602 47.16 17.65 38.19
C ALA A 602 48.11 17.67 36.97
N GLY A 603 47.72 18.43 35.95
CA GLY A 603 48.38 18.48 34.65
C GLY A 603 47.40 18.79 33.52
N THR A 604 47.92 19.03 32.32
CA THR A 604 47.05 19.20 31.14
C THR A 604 46.77 17.86 30.49
N TYR A 605 45.49 17.53 30.36
CA TYR A 605 44.98 16.32 29.72
C TYR A 605 44.23 16.67 28.46
N THR A 606 44.60 16.05 27.34
CA THR A 606 43.93 16.23 26.06
C THR A 606 43.16 14.96 25.72
N VAL A 607 41.85 15.09 25.49
CA VAL A 607 41.09 14.01 24.87
C VAL A 607 41.18 14.15 23.37
N THR A 608 41.39 13.03 22.69
CA THR A 608 41.03 12.88 21.29
C THR A 608 39.85 11.93 21.22
N VAL A 609 38.67 12.45 20.88
CA VAL A 609 37.48 11.67 20.56
C VAL A 609 37.51 11.38 19.07
N THR A 610 37.43 10.10 18.69
CA THR A 610 37.47 9.67 17.28
C THR A 610 36.29 8.75 16.99
N ASP A 611 35.49 9.12 15.99
CA ASP A 611 34.45 8.26 15.42
C ASP A 611 34.96 7.57 14.14
N ASN A 612 34.11 6.87 13.39
CA ASN A 612 34.52 6.20 12.14
C ASN A 612 34.93 7.17 11.01
N CYS A 613 34.86 8.49 11.22
CA CYS A 613 34.95 9.51 10.19
C CYS A 613 35.97 10.62 10.48
N SER A 614 36.18 10.97 11.75
CA SER A 614 36.95 12.14 12.15
C SER A 614 37.40 12.07 13.62
N SER A 615 38.44 12.83 13.94
CA SER A 615 38.83 13.10 15.33
C SER A 615 38.52 14.54 15.69
N GLN A 616 38.03 14.76 16.91
CA GLN A 616 37.98 16.06 17.57
C GLN A 616 38.78 15.99 18.88
N SER A 617 39.46 17.07 19.25
CA SER A 617 40.20 17.15 20.50
C SER A 617 40.04 18.48 21.19
N ASN A 618 40.06 18.45 22.52
CA ASN A 618 40.24 19.61 23.36
C ASN A 618 41.05 19.21 24.60
N SER A 619 41.60 20.22 25.27
CA SER A 619 42.47 20.05 26.43
C SER A 619 41.81 20.63 27.67
N VAL A 620 41.96 19.92 28.79
CA VAL A 620 41.48 20.30 30.11
C VAL A 620 42.68 20.24 31.05
N THR A 621 43.00 21.36 31.70
CA THR A 621 44.05 21.41 32.71
C THR A 621 43.44 21.08 34.07
N LEU A 622 43.76 19.90 34.61
CA LEU A 622 43.56 19.62 36.02
C LEU A 622 44.56 20.45 36.83
N THR A 623 44.05 21.14 37.84
CA THR A 623 44.79 22.02 38.74
C THR A 623 44.45 21.62 40.16
N VAL A 624 45.44 21.21 40.98
CA VAL A 624 45.21 21.16 42.43
C VAL A 624 45.14 22.61 42.89
N ASN A 625 43.92 23.15 43.03
CA ASN A 625 43.72 24.41 43.74
C ASN A 625 43.71 24.11 45.24
N TRP A 626 44.85 23.63 45.73
CA TRP A 626 44.98 22.90 46.99
C TRP A 626 44.43 23.68 48.18
N ASN A 627 44.59 25.01 48.19
CA ASN A 627 44.12 25.89 49.27
C ASN A 627 42.59 25.93 49.45
N ASP A 628 41.83 25.68 48.38
CA ASP A 628 40.36 25.82 48.35
C ASP A 628 39.65 24.45 48.39
N LEU A 629 40.41 23.37 48.54
CA LEU A 629 39.92 22.01 48.76
C LEU A 629 39.89 21.69 50.25
N ASP A 630 38.99 20.79 50.62
CA ASP A 630 38.91 20.02 51.87
C ASP A 630 39.36 18.60 51.49
N CYS A 631 40.33 18.02 52.20
CA CYS A 631 41.10 16.88 51.69
C CYS A 631 40.92 15.55 52.42
N ASP A 632 40.82 15.59 53.74
CA ASP A 632 40.50 14.45 54.59
C ASP A 632 39.01 14.39 54.93
N GLY A 633 38.28 15.50 54.70
CA GLY A 633 36.83 15.56 54.75
C GLY A 633 36.28 16.17 56.03
N ASP A 634 37.04 17.02 56.73
CA ASP A 634 36.70 17.62 58.03
C ASP A 634 35.75 18.83 57.92
N GLY A 635 35.60 19.42 56.73
CA GLY A 635 34.83 20.65 56.48
C GLY A 635 35.62 21.97 56.59
N VAL A 636 36.95 21.93 56.75
CA VAL A 636 37.87 23.07 56.63
C VAL A 636 38.57 22.96 55.26
N THR A 637 39.09 24.07 54.71
CA THR A 637 39.95 23.98 53.51
C THR A 637 41.43 23.95 53.89
N ASN A 638 42.23 23.17 53.16
CA ASN A 638 43.67 23.00 53.37
C ASN A 638 44.43 24.34 53.47
N GLY A 639 43.97 25.36 52.73
CA GLY A 639 44.56 26.70 52.76
C GLY A 639 44.25 27.46 54.04
N LYS A 640 43.09 27.19 54.67
CA LYS A 640 42.74 27.69 56.00
C LYS A 640 43.48 26.91 57.07
N GLU A 641 43.51 25.58 57.00
CA GLU A 641 44.28 24.72 57.89
C GLU A 641 45.77 25.07 57.96
N VAL A 642 46.43 25.33 56.82
CA VAL A 642 47.82 25.80 56.81
C VAL A 642 48.00 27.15 57.50
N THR A 643 47.00 28.05 57.47
CA THR A 643 47.02 29.26 58.30
C THR A 643 46.68 29.01 59.76
N ASP A 644 45.94 27.93 60.05
CA ASP A 644 45.59 27.48 61.39
C ASP A 644 46.66 26.59 62.05
N SER A 645 47.63 26.09 61.27
CA SER A 645 48.69 25.14 61.64
C SER A 645 48.19 23.72 61.99
N THR A 646 47.23 23.22 61.20
CA THR A 646 46.75 21.81 61.25
C THR A 646 47.19 21.03 60.00
N ASP A 647 46.89 19.73 59.87
CA ASP A 647 47.38 18.86 58.77
C ASP A 647 46.27 18.44 57.79
N PRO A 648 46.24 18.97 56.54
CA PRO A 648 45.20 18.73 55.53
C PRO A 648 45.16 17.33 54.88
N ASN A 649 45.50 16.30 55.66
CA ASN A 649 45.46 14.90 55.30
C ASN A 649 45.00 14.02 56.49
N ASP A 650 44.58 14.62 57.59
CA ASP A 650 44.18 13.98 58.84
C ASP A 650 42.90 14.66 59.36
N LEU A 651 41.76 13.97 59.18
CA LEU A 651 40.42 14.47 59.49
C LEU A 651 40.16 14.79 60.98
N CYS A 652 41.11 14.47 61.88
CA CYS A 652 41.07 14.85 63.29
C CYS A 652 42.09 15.97 63.63
N SER A 653 42.81 16.47 62.64
CA SER A 653 43.78 17.57 62.75
C SER A 653 43.14 18.84 62.19
N PHE A 654 42.20 19.44 62.92
CA PHE A 654 41.49 20.64 62.46
C PHE A 654 41.17 21.65 63.56
N LYS A 655 40.39 22.69 63.22
CA LYS A 655 39.78 23.60 64.21
C LYS A 655 38.30 23.75 63.92
N LEU A 656 37.45 23.41 64.89
CA LEU A 656 35.99 23.48 64.74
C LEU A 656 35.48 24.86 64.29
N ALA A 657 36.08 25.95 64.80
CA ALA A 657 35.76 27.33 64.39
C ALA A 657 36.16 27.70 62.94
N SER A 658 36.88 26.82 62.24
CA SER A 658 37.26 26.95 60.83
C SER A 658 36.37 26.13 59.90
N GLN A 659 35.56 25.20 60.45
CA GLN A 659 34.69 24.31 59.70
C GLN A 659 33.58 25.12 59.02
N THR A 660 33.73 25.31 57.71
CA THR A 660 32.88 26.22 56.90
C THR A 660 32.29 25.54 55.67
N LEU A 661 32.74 24.33 55.35
CA LEU A 661 32.13 23.41 54.42
C LEU A 661 31.35 22.33 55.18
N ALA A 662 30.64 21.46 54.45
CA ALA A 662 29.89 20.35 55.04
C ALA A 662 30.79 19.12 55.16
N PRO A 663 31.06 18.59 56.37
CA PRO A 663 31.99 17.48 56.56
C PRO A 663 31.57 16.20 55.83
N SER A 664 32.56 15.39 55.46
CA SER A 664 32.42 14.14 54.72
C SER A 664 31.73 13.03 55.52
N SER A 665 31.23 11.99 54.84
CA SER A 665 30.73 10.78 55.53
C SER A 665 31.82 10.01 56.28
N ALA A 666 33.10 10.25 55.97
CA ALA A 666 34.23 9.66 56.70
C ALA A 666 34.41 10.34 58.05
N TRP A 667 34.55 11.67 58.08
CA TRP A 667 34.58 12.47 59.31
C TRP A 667 33.33 12.24 60.18
N ASN A 668 32.14 12.25 59.57
CA ASN A 668 30.88 11.97 60.28
C ASN A 668 30.81 10.56 60.92
N SER A 669 31.66 9.61 60.49
CA SER A 669 31.76 8.25 61.04
C SER A 669 33.07 8.00 61.80
N ALA A 670 33.93 9.01 61.93
CA ALA A 670 35.11 8.98 62.76
C ALA A 670 34.74 9.29 64.21
N ASP A 671 35.69 9.00 65.09
CA ASP A 671 35.74 9.24 66.53
C ASP A 671 37.13 9.88 66.70
N CYS A 672 37.17 11.21 66.86
CA CYS A 672 38.39 11.98 66.58
C CYS A 672 39.28 12.29 67.80
N ASP A 673 38.71 12.21 68.99
CA ASP A 673 39.42 12.31 70.26
C ASP A 673 39.49 10.96 71.01
N GLY A 674 38.74 9.95 70.56
CA GLY A 674 38.86 8.55 71.00
C GLY A 674 37.90 8.18 72.12
N ASP A 675 36.77 8.86 72.22
CA ASP A 675 35.84 8.81 73.35
C ASP A 675 34.71 7.75 73.20
N GLY A 676 34.48 7.27 71.97
CA GLY A 676 33.47 6.27 71.61
C GLY A 676 32.20 6.80 70.93
N VAL A 677 32.03 8.12 70.78
CA VAL A 677 31.00 8.76 69.95
C VAL A 677 31.56 8.98 68.53
N SER A 678 30.68 9.22 67.56
CA SER A 678 31.11 9.68 66.24
C SER A 678 30.85 11.18 66.04
N ASN A 679 31.74 11.86 65.30
CA ASN A 679 31.69 13.32 65.12
C ASN A 679 30.33 13.88 64.64
N ALA A 680 29.55 13.09 63.90
CA ALA A 680 28.19 13.46 63.48
C ALA A 680 27.14 13.40 64.58
N GLN A 681 27.32 12.48 65.53
CA GLN A 681 26.42 12.25 66.66
C GLN A 681 26.70 13.28 67.75
N GLU A 682 27.96 13.53 68.07
CA GLU A 682 28.39 14.67 68.89
C GLU A 682 27.78 15.99 68.42
N LYS A 683 27.86 16.26 67.12
CA LYS A 683 27.30 17.47 66.49
C LYS A 683 25.76 17.53 66.51
N LEU A 684 25.07 16.44 66.85
CA LEU A 684 23.63 16.41 67.15
C LEU A 684 23.34 16.61 68.64
N ASP A 685 24.20 16.10 69.53
CA ASP A 685 24.09 16.24 70.98
C ASP A 685 24.51 17.64 71.46
N GLY A 686 25.49 18.24 70.78
CA GLY A 686 26.04 19.58 71.00
C GLY A 686 27.53 19.61 71.40
N THR A 687 28.18 18.44 71.45
CA THR A 687 29.57 18.26 71.91
C THR A 687 30.63 18.56 70.85
N ASN A 688 31.92 18.45 71.19
CA ASN A 688 33.05 18.96 70.43
C ASN A 688 34.02 17.85 69.93
N PRO A 689 33.99 17.48 68.62
CA PRO A 689 34.75 16.34 68.02
C PRO A 689 36.29 16.43 67.96
N LEU A 690 36.91 17.03 68.96
CA LEU A 690 38.34 17.29 69.14
C LEU A 690 38.73 17.36 70.64
N ASN A 691 37.80 17.05 71.54
CA ASN A 691 37.92 17.22 72.98
C ASN A 691 36.96 16.27 73.70
N PRO A 692 37.45 15.13 74.23
CA PRO A 692 36.63 13.97 74.63
C PRO A 692 35.93 14.16 75.99
N ASP A 693 35.74 15.40 76.43
CA ASP A 693 35.28 15.84 77.76
C ASP A 693 34.82 17.31 77.60
N THR A 694 33.65 17.50 76.96
CA THR A 694 33.22 18.80 76.38
C THR A 694 33.01 19.89 77.42
N ASP A 695 32.37 19.60 78.55
CA ASP A 695 32.18 20.57 79.64
C ASP A 695 33.32 20.55 80.67
N GLY A 696 34.19 19.53 80.62
CA GLY A 696 35.44 19.47 81.36
C GLY A 696 35.26 18.91 82.77
N ASP A 697 34.33 17.99 83.01
CA ASP A 697 34.12 17.35 84.30
C ASP A 697 35.03 16.15 84.58
N GLY A 698 35.69 15.59 83.56
CA GLY A 698 36.60 14.45 83.67
C GLY A 698 35.97 13.07 83.41
N VAL A 699 34.68 12.99 83.10
CA VAL A 699 34.09 11.88 82.33
C VAL A 699 34.43 12.10 80.84
N THR A 700 33.98 11.20 79.95
CA THR A 700 34.02 11.44 78.51
C THR A 700 32.62 11.45 77.92
N ASP A 701 32.38 12.27 76.89
CA ASP A 701 31.04 12.51 76.34
C ASP A 701 30.34 11.20 75.91
N GLY A 702 31.11 10.26 75.36
CA GLY A 702 30.69 8.91 74.96
C GLY A 702 30.49 7.95 76.12
N LYS A 703 31.21 8.15 77.23
CA LYS A 703 30.92 7.43 78.46
C LYS A 703 29.61 7.92 79.06
N GLU A 704 29.39 9.22 79.11
CA GLU A 704 28.13 9.81 79.58
C GLU A 704 26.94 9.40 78.73
N LYS A 705 27.10 9.47 77.40
CA LYS A 705 26.14 8.96 76.42
C LYS A 705 25.81 7.48 76.63
N SER A 706 26.75 6.69 77.16
CA SER A 706 26.55 5.26 77.44
C SER A 706 25.85 4.97 78.78
N ASP A 707 25.98 5.85 79.78
CA ASP A 707 25.36 5.69 81.11
C ASP A 707 24.13 6.59 81.35
N GLY A 708 23.84 7.52 80.43
CA GLY A 708 22.62 8.32 80.36
C GLY A 708 22.73 9.75 80.92
N THR A 709 23.95 10.25 81.05
CA THR A 709 24.29 11.58 81.58
C THR A 709 24.47 12.62 80.47
N ASN A 710 24.98 13.83 80.76
CA ASN A 710 24.82 15.02 79.91
C ASN A 710 26.10 15.86 79.81
N ALA A 711 26.90 15.55 78.78
CA ALA A 711 28.18 16.15 78.39
C ALA A 711 28.18 17.63 77.95
N LEU A 712 27.24 18.42 78.48
CA LEU A 712 27.10 19.87 78.31
C LEU A 712 26.73 20.57 79.63
N ASP A 713 26.65 19.84 80.74
CA ASP A 713 26.37 20.33 82.08
C ASP A 713 27.34 19.61 83.04
N PRO A 714 28.45 20.27 83.44
CA PRO A 714 29.57 19.66 84.19
C PRO A 714 29.20 19.24 85.62
N CYS A 715 27.91 19.27 85.93
CA CYS A 715 27.29 18.88 87.19
C CYS A 715 26.25 17.75 87.00
N LYS A 716 26.22 17.05 85.85
CA LYS A 716 25.16 16.06 85.51
C LYS A 716 25.69 14.69 85.06
N PHE A 717 26.89 14.35 85.51
CA PHE A 717 27.59 13.08 85.29
C PHE A 717 27.40 12.07 86.44
N ILE A 718 28.00 10.87 86.31
CA ILE A 718 28.15 9.90 87.40
C ILE A 718 29.58 9.99 87.94
N LEU A 719 29.76 10.26 89.24
CA LEU A 719 31.11 10.44 89.81
C LEU A 719 32.06 9.25 89.61
N ALA A 720 31.54 8.02 89.63
CA ALA A 720 32.31 6.80 89.33
C ALA A 720 32.68 6.65 87.84
N SER A 721 32.23 7.55 86.97
CA SER A 721 32.60 7.63 85.55
C SER A 721 33.80 8.55 85.29
N GLN A 722 34.24 9.38 86.25
CA GLN A 722 35.41 10.25 86.07
C GLN A 722 36.68 9.41 85.89
N THR A 723 37.36 9.59 84.76
CA THR A 723 38.60 8.89 84.40
C THR A 723 39.69 9.80 83.83
N LEU A 724 39.32 11.00 83.38
CA LEU A 724 40.23 12.09 83.04
C LEU A 724 40.40 13.03 84.25
N ALA A 725 41.26 14.05 84.11
CA ALA A 725 41.50 15.05 85.13
C ALA A 725 40.57 16.26 84.89
N PRO A 726 39.62 16.58 85.81
CA PRO A 726 38.63 17.63 85.58
C PRO A 726 39.24 19.00 85.31
N SER A 727 38.56 19.80 84.49
CA SER A 727 38.99 21.14 84.06
C SER A 727 39.06 22.14 85.22
N SER A 728 39.78 23.26 85.01
CA SER A 728 39.78 24.37 85.97
C SER A 728 38.41 25.07 86.10
N ALA A 729 37.49 24.86 85.15
CA ALA A 729 36.12 25.36 85.23
C ALA A 729 35.30 24.50 86.20
N TRP A 730 35.28 23.18 86.00
CA TRP A 730 34.65 22.21 86.92
C TRP A 730 35.18 22.36 88.35
N ASN A 731 36.51 22.46 88.52
CA ASN A 731 37.14 22.66 89.83
C ASN A 731 36.73 23.98 90.53
N SER A 732 36.20 24.96 89.79
CA SER A 732 35.72 26.25 90.30
C SER A 732 34.19 26.36 90.35
N ALA A 733 33.47 25.32 89.92
CA ALA A 733 32.02 25.21 90.04
C ALA A 733 31.62 24.84 91.47
N ASP A 734 30.33 24.98 91.74
CA ASP A 734 29.57 24.58 92.93
C ASP A 734 28.37 23.85 92.31
N CYS A 735 28.44 22.51 92.24
CA CYS A 735 27.66 21.73 91.27
C CYS A 735 26.31 21.22 91.78
N ASP A 736 26.13 21.19 93.09
CA ASP A 736 24.87 20.89 93.78
C ASP A 736 24.25 22.12 94.46
N GLY A 737 25.00 23.22 94.60
CA GLY A 737 24.49 24.54 95.02
C GLY A 737 24.62 24.81 96.52
N ASP A 738 25.57 24.15 97.18
CA ASP A 738 25.69 24.08 98.63
C ASP A 738 26.55 25.22 99.24
N GLY A 739 27.38 25.87 98.42
CA GLY A 739 28.28 26.97 98.78
C GLY A 739 29.78 26.62 98.85
N VAL A 740 30.16 25.36 98.66
CA VAL A 740 31.54 24.88 98.47
C VAL A 740 31.82 24.73 96.97
N SER A 741 33.09 24.73 96.57
CA SER A 741 33.48 24.43 95.19
C SER A 741 34.00 23.01 95.04
N ASN A 742 33.75 22.38 93.89
CA ASN A 742 34.06 20.98 93.60
C ASN A 742 35.52 20.55 93.92
N ALA A 743 36.48 21.46 93.76
CA ALA A 743 37.90 21.20 94.10
C ALA A 743 38.19 21.27 95.61
N GLN A 744 37.42 22.05 96.34
CA GLN A 744 37.54 22.21 97.79
C GLN A 744 36.86 21.04 98.50
N GLU A 745 35.69 20.61 98.04
CA GLU A 745 35.05 19.36 98.49
C GLU A 745 35.97 18.14 98.31
N LYS A 746 36.62 18.00 97.15
CA LYS A 746 37.64 16.97 96.91
C LYS A 746 38.88 17.07 97.82
N LEU A 747 39.06 18.17 98.57
CA LEU A 747 40.07 18.29 99.64
C LEU A 747 39.49 17.99 101.03
N ASP A 748 38.22 18.27 101.26
CA ASP A 748 37.52 18.00 102.53
C ASP A 748 37.09 16.52 102.65
N GLY A 749 36.83 15.87 101.51
CA GLY A 749 36.38 14.47 101.39
C GLY A 749 34.93 14.31 100.91
N THR A 750 34.23 15.41 100.65
CA THR A 750 32.81 15.46 100.28
C THR A 750 32.58 15.24 98.78
N ASN A 751 31.30 15.20 98.36
CA ASN A 751 30.84 14.71 97.05
C ASN A 751 30.23 15.82 96.16
N PRO A 752 30.96 16.33 95.13
CA PRO A 752 30.57 17.47 94.26
C PRO A 752 29.34 17.32 93.34
N LEU A 753 28.37 16.52 93.73
CA LEU A 753 27.11 16.24 93.05
C LEU A 753 25.96 15.97 94.05
N ASN A 754 26.22 16.13 95.35
CA ASN A 754 25.33 15.75 96.44
C ASN A 754 25.62 16.64 97.67
N PRO A 755 24.77 17.65 97.93
CA PRO A 755 25.09 18.78 98.80
C PRO A 755 25.05 18.46 100.31
N ASP A 756 25.05 17.17 100.67
CA ASP A 756 24.76 16.58 101.99
C ASP A 756 25.39 15.17 102.00
N THR A 757 26.71 15.10 102.14
CA THR A 757 27.55 13.94 101.81
C THR A 757 27.28 12.72 102.70
N ASP A 758 27.19 12.91 104.01
CA ASP A 758 26.82 11.82 104.93
C ASP A 758 25.29 11.65 105.06
N GLY A 759 24.54 12.64 104.60
CA GLY A 759 23.10 12.55 104.42
C GLY A 759 22.32 12.84 105.69
N ASP A 760 22.76 13.75 106.55
CA ASP A 760 22.05 14.14 107.77
C ASP A 760 21.04 15.27 107.60
N GLY A 761 21.00 15.92 106.44
CA GLY A 761 20.06 17.00 106.11
C GLY A 761 20.58 18.41 106.39
N VAL A 762 21.78 18.59 106.92
CA VAL A 762 22.56 19.84 106.74
C VAL A 762 23.23 19.79 105.36
N THR A 763 23.82 20.91 104.89
CA THR A 763 24.66 20.88 103.69
C THR A 763 26.13 21.00 104.03
N ASP A 764 27.01 20.37 103.22
CA ASP A 764 28.45 20.27 103.52
C ASP A 764 29.11 21.64 103.71
N GLY A 765 28.71 22.62 102.91
CA GLY A 765 29.11 24.03 102.97
C GLY A 765 28.49 24.81 104.12
N LYS A 766 27.30 24.39 104.58
CA LYS A 766 26.71 24.91 105.80
C LYS A 766 27.46 24.38 107.02
N GLU A 767 27.74 23.08 107.08
CA GLU A 767 28.53 22.43 108.13
C GLU A 767 29.95 23.00 108.21
N LYS A 768 30.58 23.18 107.05
CA LYS A 768 31.88 23.88 106.93
C LYS A 768 31.84 25.33 107.44
N SER A 769 30.66 25.94 107.50
CA SER A 769 30.48 27.33 107.97
C SER A 769 30.18 27.45 109.47
N ASP A 770 29.49 26.48 110.08
CA ASP A 770 29.22 26.45 111.53
C ASP A 770 30.15 25.51 112.33
N GLY A 771 30.95 24.70 111.65
CA GLY A 771 32.11 23.98 112.20
C GLY A 771 31.86 22.51 112.53
N THR A 772 30.84 21.91 111.93
CA THR A 772 30.48 20.48 112.05
C THR A 772 31.22 19.64 111.01
N ASN A 773 30.77 18.41 110.70
CA ASN A 773 31.58 17.43 109.96
C ASN A 773 30.74 16.56 109.02
N ALA A 774 30.70 16.99 107.74
CA ALA A 774 30.03 16.38 106.58
C ALA A 774 30.54 15.01 106.12
N LEU A 775 31.00 14.19 107.06
CA LEU A 775 31.47 12.82 106.91
C LEU A 775 31.08 11.95 108.14
N ASP A 776 30.30 12.47 109.09
CA ASP A 776 29.80 11.80 110.30
C ASP A 776 28.38 12.33 110.59
N PRO A 777 27.33 11.58 110.17
CA PRO A 777 25.93 12.05 110.18
C PRO A 777 25.34 12.19 111.59
N CYS A 778 26.18 12.11 112.62
CA CYS A 778 25.86 12.33 114.03
C CYS A 778 26.62 13.55 114.60
N LYS A 779 27.20 14.44 113.77
CA LYS A 779 28.05 15.57 114.24
C LYS A 779 27.60 16.96 113.81
N PHE A 780 26.37 17.08 113.33
CA PHE A 780 25.71 18.33 112.96
C PHE A 780 25.09 19.11 114.12
N ILE A 781 24.55 20.29 113.78
CA ILE A 781 23.65 21.09 114.62
C ILE A 781 22.22 20.85 114.14
N LEU A 782 21.32 20.36 115.00
CA LEU A 782 19.93 20.04 114.59
C LEU A 782 19.17 21.23 113.98
N ALA A 783 19.44 22.45 114.45
CA ALA A 783 18.87 23.68 113.89
C ALA A 783 19.46 24.09 112.51
N SER A 784 20.48 23.37 112.03
CA SER A 784 21.06 23.50 110.69
C SER A 784 20.43 22.55 109.67
N GLN A 785 19.64 21.54 110.08
CA GLN A 785 18.93 20.65 109.14
C GLN A 785 17.93 21.47 108.31
N THR A 786 18.08 21.41 106.98
CA THR A 786 17.23 22.12 106.02
C THR A 786 16.84 21.28 104.81
N LEU A 787 17.61 20.22 104.52
CA LEU A 787 17.25 19.18 103.57
C LEU A 787 16.52 18.03 104.29
N THR A 788 16.17 16.99 103.54
CA THR A 788 15.51 15.78 104.10
C THR A 788 16.58 14.72 104.33
N PRO A 789 16.83 14.28 105.58
CA PRO A 789 17.91 13.35 105.88
C PRO A 789 17.79 12.03 105.10
N SER A 790 18.94 11.50 104.70
CA SER A 790 19.11 10.29 103.90
C SER A 790 18.64 9.01 104.61
N SER A 791 18.52 7.92 103.87
CA SER A 791 18.29 6.59 104.47
C SER A 791 19.42 6.15 105.42
N ALA A 792 20.64 6.68 105.29
CA ALA A 792 21.76 6.33 106.16
C ALA A 792 21.58 6.94 107.55
N TRP A 793 21.42 8.27 107.64
CA TRP A 793 21.06 8.98 108.87
C TRP A 793 19.82 8.39 109.53
N ASN A 794 18.77 8.13 108.75
CA ASN A 794 17.53 7.52 109.22
C ASN A 794 17.72 6.14 109.89
N THR A 795 18.82 5.43 109.59
CA THR A 795 19.20 4.14 110.22
C THR A 795 20.36 4.24 111.22
N ALA A 796 20.94 5.43 111.42
CA ALA A 796 21.89 5.67 112.48
C ALA A 796 21.18 5.72 113.84
N ASP A 797 21.96 5.55 114.89
CA ASP A 797 21.63 5.66 116.32
C ASP A 797 22.71 6.62 116.85
N CYS A 798 22.39 7.92 116.88
CA CYS A 798 23.43 8.97 116.87
C CYS A 798 23.88 9.44 118.26
N ASP A 799 23.11 9.16 119.31
CA ASP A 799 23.49 9.33 120.72
C ASP A 799 23.76 7.99 121.43
N GLY A 800 23.38 6.85 120.85
CA GLY A 800 23.77 5.50 121.29
C GLY A 800 22.77 4.85 122.25
N ASP A 801 21.50 5.21 122.12
CA ASP A 801 20.42 4.86 123.05
C ASP A 801 19.63 3.60 122.66
N GLY A 802 19.68 3.21 121.38
CA GLY A 802 19.02 2.03 120.83
C GLY A 802 17.80 2.28 119.94
N VAL A 803 17.33 3.53 119.79
CA VAL A 803 16.44 3.94 118.68
C VAL A 803 17.29 4.33 117.46
N THR A 804 16.66 4.49 116.29
CA THR A 804 17.31 5.09 115.11
C THR A 804 16.69 6.44 114.78
N ASN A 805 17.48 7.37 114.25
CA ASN A 805 17.08 8.78 114.04
C ASN A 805 15.74 8.97 113.31
N ALA A 806 15.38 8.08 112.35
CA ALA A 806 14.09 8.11 111.67
C ALA A 806 12.89 7.82 112.57
N GLN A 807 13.10 6.90 113.50
CA GLN A 807 12.09 6.37 114.40
C GLN A 807 11.88 7.35 115.56
N GLU A 808 12.96 7.90 116.11
CA GLU A 808 12.89 9.05 117.01
C GLU A 808 12.13 10.22 116.39
N LYS A 809 12.42 10.56 115.12
CA LYS A 809 11.71 11.61 114.37
C LYS A 809 10.23 11.27 114.07
N LEU A 810 9.80 10.02 114.24
CA LEU A 810 8.39 9.60 114.22
C LEU A 810 7.75 9.63 115.61
N ASP A 811 8.49 9.26 116.64
CA ASP A 811 8.05 9.25 118.04
C ASP A 811 8.05 10.69 118.63
N GLY A 812 8.84 11.59 118.03
CA GLY A 812 8.98 13.01 118.34
C GLY A 812 10.22 13.37 119.18
N THR A 813 11.08 12.40 119.46
CA THR A 813 12.31 12.56 120.25
C THR A 813 13.49 13.18 119.46
N ASN A 814 14.63 13.37 120.12
CA ASN A 814 15.76 14.15 119.62
C ASN A 814 17.02 13.30 119.32
N PRO A 815 17.36 13.01 118.04
CA PRO A 815 18.48 12.14 117.60
C PRO A 815 19.92 12.53 117.94
N LEU A 816 20.12 13.37 118.95
CA LEU A 816 21.41 13.81 119.48
C LEU A 816 21.37 13.96 121.03
N ASN A 817 20.34 13.41 121.68
CA ASN A 817 20.10 13.52 123.12
C ASN A 817 19.25 12.32 123.64
N PRO A 818 19.88 11.35 124.33
CA PRO A 818 19.31 10.02 124.58
C PRO A 818 18.35 9.97 125.79
N ASP A 819 17.70 11.08 126.12
CA ASP A 819 16.83 11.30 127.29
C ASP A 819 16.08 12.62 127.04
N THR A 820 15.06 12.59 126.16
CA THR A 820 14.47 13.79 125.54
C THR A 820 13.67 14.65 126.51
N ASP A 821 12.85 14.05 127.38
CA ASP A 821 12.10 14.80 128.40
C ASP A 821 12.85 14.97 129.73
N GLY A 822 13.94 14.23 129.93
CA GLY A 822 14.81 14.38 131.09
C GLY A 822 14.32 13.65 132.32
N ASP A 823 13.62 12.52 132.21
CA ASP A 823 13.19 11.73 133.37
C ASP A 823 14.27 10.77 133.91
N GLY A 824 15.36 10.57 133.18
CA GLY A 824 16.48 9.70 133.53
C GLY A 824 16.37 8.25 133.04
N VAL A 825 15.38 7.90 132.22
CA VAL A 825 15.40 6.74 131.32
C VAL A 825 16.07 7.17 130.00
N THR A 826 16.24 6.27 129.02
CA THR A 826 16.57 6.67 127.65
C THR A 826 15.40 6.39 126.72
N ASP A 827 15.24 7.20 125.68
CA ASP A 827 14.09 7.18 124.77
C ASP A 827 13.83 5.78 124.17
N GLY A 828 14.87 5.03 123.85
CA GLY A 828 14.89 3.64 123.39
C GLY A 828 14.69 2.60 124.48
N LYS A 829 15.12 2.87 125.71
CA LYS A 829 14.78 2.05 126.88
C LYS A 829 13.29 2.17 127.16
N GLU A 830 12.73 3.38 127.12
CA GLU A 830 11.29 3.66 127.22
C GLU A 830 10.50 3.03 126.08
N LYS A 831 10.94 3.21 124.84
CA LYS A 831 10.32 2.59 123.68
C LYS A 831 10.37 1.06 123.71
N SER A 832 11.34 0.47 124.41
CA SER A 832 11.38 -0.97 124.68
C SER A 832 10.46 -1.41 125.84
N ASP A 833 10.19 -0.52 126.78
CA ASP A 833 9.25 -0.71 127.90
C ASP A 833 7.78 -0.45 127.51
N GLY A 834 7.56 0.31 126.42
CA GLY A 834 6.25 0.74 125.95
C GLY A 834 5.79 2.09 126.53
N THR A 835 6.73 2.92 126.96
CA THR A 835 6.49 4.23 127.60
C THR A 835 6.79 5.41 126.67
N ASN A 836 6.68 6.66 127.14
CA ASN A 836 6.57 7.86 126.29
C ASN A 836 7.60 8.94 126.65
N ALA A 837 8.72 8.92 125.93
CA ALA A 837 9.89 9.81 126.07
C ALA A 837 9.69 11.28 125.65
N LEU A 838 8.46 11.77 125.79
CA LEU A 838 8.05 13.17 125.65
C LEU A 838 7.15 13.63 126.81
N ASP A 839 6.87 12.76 127.77
CA ASP A 839 6.10 13.02 128.97
C ASP A 839 6.85 12.43 130.17
N PRO A 840 7.60 13.25 130.95
CA PRO A 840 8.51 12.79 132.01
C PRO A 840 7.78 12.13 133.20
N CYS A 841 6.47 11.95 133.06
CA CYS A 841 5.57 11.31 133.99
C CYS A 841 5.02 9.97 133.47
N LYS A 842 5.56 9.37 132.39
CA LYS A 842 4.95 8.20 131.73
C LYS A 842 5.85 6.98 131.53
N PHE A 843 6.94 6.90 132.30
CA PHE A 843 7.97 5.87 132.25
C PHE A 843 7.78 4.69 133.21
N ILE A 844 8.69 3.70 133.15
CA ILE A 844 8.81 2.66 134.17
C ILE A 844 9.88 3.06 135.20
N LEU A 845 9.48 3.28 136.46
CA LEU A 845 10.38 3.75 137.54
C LEU A 845 11.63 2.87 137.75
N ALA A 846 11.55 1.57 137.46
CA ALA A 846 12.68 0.63 137.54
C ALA A 846 13.72 0.77 136.39
N SER A 847 13.42 1.57 135.36
CA SER A 847 14.26 1.80 134.18
C SER A 847 15.09 3.10 134.26
N GLN A 848 14.83 3.95 135.25
CA GLN A 848 15.57 5.19 135.51
C GLN A 848 17.03 4.85 135.86
N THR A 849 17.94 5.16 134.94
CA THR A 849 19.37 4.78 135.00
C THR A 849 20.33 5.95 134.78
N LEU A 850 19.88 7.00 134.09
CA LEU A 850 20.52 8.32 134.06
C LEU A 850 20.08 9.15 135.28
N THR A 851 20.54 10.39 135.37
CA THR A 851 20.18 11.31 136.48
C THR A 851 19.03 12.21 136.03
N PRO A 852 17.83 12.13 136.65
CA PRO A 852 16.67 12.90 136.20
C PRO A 852 16.93 14.40 136.22
N SER A 853 16.42 15.08 135.20
CA SER A 853 16.56 16.53 134.99
C SER A 853 15.94 17.35 136.12
N SER A 854 16.29 18.63 136.18
CA SER A 854 15.62 19.58 137.07
C SER A 854 14.13 19.77 136.76
N ALA A 855 13.67 19.45 135.55
CA ALA A 855 12.25 19.52 135.20
C ALA A 855 11.48 18.37 135.87
N TRP A 856 11.94 17.13 135.69
CA TRP A 856 11.37 15.92 136.32
C TRP A 856 11.26 16.06 137.84
N ASN A 857 12.31 16.54 138.49
CA ASN A 857 12.33 16.74 139.95
C ASN A 857 11.32 17.80 140.45
N THR A 858 10.77 18.64 139.57
CA THR A 858 9.74 19.65 139.88
C THR A 858 8.34 19.31 139.38
N ALA A 859 8.19 18.18 138.66
CA ALA A 859 6.89 17.67 138.27
C ALA A 859 6.14 17.06 139.48
N ASP A 860 4.85 16.88 139.28
CA ASP A 860 3.84 16.21 140.10
C ASP A 860 3.16 15.28 139.09
N CYS A 861 3.64 14.04 139.02
CA CYS A 861 3.53 13.22 137.80
C CYS A 861 2.31 12.28 137.76
N ASP A 862 1.66 12.07 138.89
CA ASP A 862 0.39 11.40 138.98
C ASP A 862 -0.79 12.32 139.35
N GLY A 863 -0.51 13.55 139.80
CA GLY A 863 -1.51 14.59 140.05
C GLY A 863 -2.09 14.58 141.48
N ASP A 864 -1.44 13.93 142.44
CA ASP A 864 -1.89 13.87 143.84
C ASP A 864 -1.77 15.21 144.60
N GLY A 865 -0.93 16.14 144.11
CA GLY A 865 -0.59 17.42 144.75
C GLY A 865 0.80 17.49 145.39
N VAL A 866 1.67 16.49 145.18
CA VAL A 866 3.02 16.34 145.70
C VAL A 866 3.99 16.24 144.52
N THR A 867 5.20 16.80 144.63
CA THR A 867 6.20 16.68 143.57
C THR A 867 7.01 15.40 143.68
N ASN A 868 7.45 14.86 142.54
CA ASN A 868 8.25 13.63 142.42
C ASN A 868 9.44 13.57 143.41
N ALA A 869 10.13 14.70 143.60
CA ALA A 869 11.28 14.80 144.48
C ALA A 869 10.93 14.79 145.99
N GLN A 870 9.68 15.10 146.34
CA GLN A 870 9.14 15.05 147.70
C GLN A 870 8.54 13.67 148.01
N GLU A 871 7.81 13.06 147.09
CA GLU A 871 7.34 11.67 147.21
C GLU A 871 8.50 10.69 147.40
N LYS A 872 9.58 10.86 146.63
CA LYS A 872 10.84 10.11 146.76
C LYS A 872 11.55 10.32 148.11
N LEU A 873 11.10 11.28 148.94
CA LEU A 873 11.50 11.44 150.35
C LEU A 873 10.50 10.83 151.34
N ASP A 874 9.20 10.84 151.01
CA ASP A 874 8.12 10.31 151.85
C ASP A 874 7.94 8.78 151.72
N GLY A 875 8.35 8.20 150.58
CA GLY A 875 8.29 6.77 150.29
C GLY A 875 7.11 6.33 149.41
N THR A 876 6.30 7.28 148.94
CA THR A 876 5.25 7.09 147.93
C THR A 876 5.87 6.96 146.53
N ASN A 877 5.05 6.63 145.52
CA ASN A 877 5.50 6.32 144.16
C ASN A 877 5.14 7.44 143.16
N PRO A 878 6.11 8.21 142.60
CA PRO A 878 5.92 9.35 141.67
C PRO A 878 5.15 9.17 140.35
N LEU A 879 4.42 8.08 140.21
CA LEU A 879 3.68 7.65 139.02
C LEU A 879 2.36 6.95 139.38
N ASN A 880 1.97 6.95 140.66
CA ASN A 880 0.81 6.22 141.15
C ASN A 880 0.19 6.96 142.35
N PRO A 881 -0.90 7.70 142.13
CA PRO A 881 -1.37 8.73 143.05
C PRO A 881 -2.05 8.19 144.31
N ASP A 882 -2.03 6.87 144.52
CA ASP A 882 -2.72 6.09 145.56
C ASP A 882 -1.88 4.81 145.79
N THR A 883 -0.84 4.92 146.62
CA THR A 883 0.25 3.94 146.78
C THR A 883 -0.21 2.63 147.45
N ASP A 884 -1.24 2.65 148.29
CA ASP A 884 -1.82 1.43 148.86
C ASP A 884 -3.06 0.89 148.12
N GLY A 885 -3.73 1.76 147.34
CA GLY A 885 -4.80 1.38 146.46
C GLY A 885 -6.18 1.37 147.14
N ASP A 886 -6.48 2.26 148.09
CA ASP A 886 -7.80 2.38 148.70
C ASP A 886 -8.74 3.42 148.08
N GLY A 887 -8.28 4.16 147.08
CA GLY A 887 -9.05 5.14 146.32
C GLY A 887 -8.98 6.57 146.84
N VAL A 888 -8.24 6.86 147.91
CA VAL A 888 -7.82 8.22 148.27
C VAL A 888 -6.43 8.48 147.69
N THR A 889 -6.11 9.72 147.32
CA THR A 889 -4.76 10.01 146.80
C THR A 889 -3.75 10.25 147.91
N ASP A 890 -2.48 9.89 147.67
CA ASP A 890 -1.37 10.04 148.63
C ASP A 890 -1.26 11.47 149.18
N GLY A 891 -1.29 12.46 148.30
CA GLY A 891 -1.30 13.88 148.62
C GLY A 891 -2.56 14.35 149.34
N LYS A 892 -3.71 13.70 149.06
CA LYS A 892 -4.95 13.94 149.80
C LYS A 892 -4.88 13.34 151.20
N GLU A 893 -4.38 12.12 151.37
CA GLU A 893 -4.18 11.48 152.67
C GLU A 893 -3.16 12.24 153.53
N LYS A 894 -2.06 12.68 152.92
CA LYS A 894 -1.07 13.59 153.50
C LYS A 894 -1.66 14.94 153.93
N SER A 895 -2.81 15.34 153.37
CA SER A 895 -3.58 16.52 153.78
C SER A 895 -4.68 16.25 154.82
N ASP A 896 -5.36 15.10 154.74
CA ASP A 896 -6.40 14.64 155.67
C ASP A 896 -5.78 14.06 156.98
N GLY A 897 -4.50 13.68 156.95
CA GLY A 897 -3.75 13.09 158.06
C GLY A 897 -3.89 11.57 158.20
N THR A 898 -4.29 10.90 157.11
CA THR A 898 -4.38 9.43 157.01
C THR A 898 -3.06 8.86 156.44
N ASN A 899 -3.03 7.68 155.79
CA ASN A 899 -1.78 6.95 155.59
C ASN A 899 -1.78 6.11 154.30
N ALA A 900 -1.06 6.62 153.29
CA ALA A 900 -0.84 6.13 151.92
C ALA A 900 -0.12 4.78 151.78
N LEU A 901 -0.25 3.91 152.79
CA LEU A 901 0.44 2.64 153.00
C LEU A 901 -0.41 1.62 153.82
N ASP A 902 -1.71 1.88 154.10
CA ASP A 902 -2.66 0.97 154.81
C ASP A 902 -4.10 1.13 154.24
N PRO A 903 -4.53 0.28 153.28
CA PRO A 903 -5.69 0.51 152.41
C PRO A 903 -7.06 0.30 153.08
N CYS A 904 -7.11 0.44 154.40
CA CYS A 904 -8.32 0.44 155.20
C CYS A 904 -8.34 1.66 156.14
N LYS A 905 -7.69 2.76 155.76
CA LYS A 905 -7.56 4.00 156.57
C LYS A 905 -8.09 5.27 155.93
N PHE A 906 -8.58 5.19 154.69
CA PHE A 906 -9.42 6.22 154.08
C PHE A 906 -10.61 6.72 154.91
N ILE A 907 -11.11 7.88 154.48
CA ILE A 907 -12.46 8.37 154.72
C ILE A 907 -13.27 8.07 153.45
N LEU A 908 -14.42 7.39 153.50
CA LEU A 908 -15.20 7.04 152.29
C LEU A 908 -15.53 8.27 151.42
N ALA A 909 -15.84 9.41 152.03
CA ALA A 909 -16.08 10.67 151.31
C ALA A 909 -14.83 11.30 150.67
N SER A 910 -13.64 10.79 150.98
CA SER A 910 -12.36 11.12 150.33
C SER A 910 -11.98 10.13 149.22
N GLN A 911 -12.68 8.99 149.04
CA GLN A 911 -12.46 8.10 147.89
C GLN A 911 -12.86 8.82 146.60
N THR A 912 -11.87 9.34 145.88
CA THR A 912 -12.04 10.03 144.59
C THR A 912 -11.49 9.21 143.42
N LEU A 913 -10.64 8.23 143.69
CA LEU A 913 -10.18 7.25 142.71
C LEU A 913 -10.96 5.93 142.81
N THR A 914 -10.70 5.03 141.84
CA THR A 914 -11.23 3.67 141.89
C THR A 914 -10.26 2.81 142.70
N PRO A 915 -10.67 2.25 143.85
CA PRO A 915 -9.77 1.45 144.68
C PRO A 915 -9.23 0.23 143.93
N SER A 916 -8.06 -0.24 144.35
CA SER A 916 -7.31 -1.34 143.74
C SER A 916 -8.01 -2.69 143.79
N SER A 917 -7.46 -3.68 143.08
CA SER A 917 -7.90 -5.08 143.21
C SER A 917 -7.75 -5.61 144.64
N ALA A 918 -6.74 -5.15 145.40
CA ALA A 918 -6.56 -5.56 146.80
C ALA A 918 -7.73 -5.10 147.67
N TRP A 919 -8.10 -3.82 147.59
CA TRP A 919 -9.28 -3.25 148.26
C TRP A 919 -10.59 -3.90 147.80
N ASN A 920 -10.72 -4.18 146.50
CA ASN A 920 -11.88 -4.85 145.91
C ASN A 920 -12.06 -6.32 146.35
N THR A 921 -10.96 -6.98 146.71
CA THR A 921 -10.97 -8.31 147.35
C THR A 921 -11.05 -8.27 148.88
N ALA A 922 -11.00 -7.08 149.49
CA ALA A 922 -11.40 -6.92 150.86
C ALA A 922 -12.92 -7.07 150.99
N ASP A 923 -13.33 -7.42 152.19
CA ASP A 923 -14.70 -7.48 152.67
C ASP A 923 -14.71 -6.51 153.88
N CYS A 924 -15.07 -5.25 153.61
CA CYS A 924 -15.02 -4.16 154.59
C CYS A 924 -16.32 -4.01 155.36
N ASP A 925 -17.44 -4.51 154.83
CA ASP A 925 -18.77 -4.50 155.43
C ASP A 925 -19.03 -5.77 156.27
N GLY A 926 -18.85 -6.95 155.68
CA GLY A 926 -18.99 -8.26 156.32
C GLY A 926 -20.27 -9.04 156.02
N ASP A 927 -21.12 -8.62 155.07
CA ASP A 927 -22.32 -9.38 154.67
C ASP A 927 -22.01 -10.69 153.90
N GLY A 928 -20.76 -10.85 153.43
CA GLY A 928 -20.28 -11.99 152.64
C GLY A 928 -20.19 -11.72 151.13
N VAL A 929 -20.47 -10.48 150.72
CA VAL A 929 -20.36 -9.91 149.39
C VAL A 929 -19.13 -8.96 149.45
N THR A 930 -18.09 -9.19 148.65
CA THR A 930 -16.86 -8.35 148.78
C THR A 930 -17.11 -6.94 148.28
N ASN A 931 -16.25 -5.98 148.63
CA ASN A 931 -16.36 -4.58 148.20
C ASN A 931 -16.59 -4.42 146.68
N ALA A 932 -15.93 -5.25 145.87
CA ALA A 932 -16.15 -5.30 144.42
C ALA A 932 -17.53 -5.83 144.04
N GLN A 933 -18.00 -6.86 144.73
CA GLN A 933 -19.27 -7.50 144.45
C GLN A 933 -20.44 -6.61 144.92
N GLU A 934 -20.36 -5.94 146.08
CA GLU A 934 -21.32 -4.89 146.48
C GLU A 934 -21.38 -3.80 145.41
N LYS A 935 -20.22 -3.24 145.02
CA LYS A 935 -20.13 -2.20 143.98
C LYS A 935 -20.63 -2.65 142.60
N LEU A 936 -20.52 -3.94 142.26
CA LEU A 936 -21.12 -4.55 141.06
C LEU A 936 -22.65 -4.69 141.19
N ASP A 937 -23.13 -5.14 142.35
CA ASP A 937 -24.54 -5.13 142.71
C ASP A 937 -25.05 -3.70 142.96
N GLY A 938 -24.17 -2.70 142.84
CA GLY A 938 -24.45 -1.25 142.86
C GLY A 938 -24.70 -0.71 144.26
N THR A 939 -24.36 -1.51 145.24
CA THR A 939 -24.64 -1.28 146.64
C THR A 939 -23.37 -0.80 147.33
N ASN A 940 -23.51 -0.26 148.53
CA ASN A 940 -22.43 0.48 149.16
C ASN A 940 -21.41 -0.52 149.74
N PRO A 941 -20.11 -0.46 149.42
CA PRO A 941 -19.06 -1.34 149.99
C PRO A 941 -18.79 -1.22 151.51
N LEU A 942 -19.76 -0.65 152.23
CA LEU A 942 -19.85 -0.38 153.67
C LEU A 942 -21.36 -0.34 154.12
N ASN A 943 -22.31 -0.92 153.35
CA ASN A 943 -23.74 -1.12 153.70
C ASN A 943 -24.50 -2.07 152.69
N PRO A 944 -25.18 -3.16 153.15
CA PRO A 944 -25.62 -4.29 152.30
C PRO A 944 -27.15 -4.41 152.01
N ASP A 945 -27.85 -3.29 151.87
CA ASP A 945 -29.22 -3.19 151.30
C ASP A 945 -29.40 -1.77 150.76
N THR A 946 -29.90 -1.62 149.53
CA THR A 946 -29.74 -0.36 148.75
C THR A 946 -31.01 0.24 148.17
N ASP A 947 -31.68 -0.44 147.25
CA ASP A 947 -32.74 0.19 146.45
C ASP A 947 -34.12 0.14 147.14
N GLY A 948 -34.30 -0.85 148.00
CA GLY A 948 -35.59 -1.22 148.53
C GLY A 948 -36.60 -1.57 147.44
N ASP A 949 -36.25 -2.23 146.33
CA ASP A 949 -37.21 -3.14 145.65
C ASP A 949 -37.73 -4.11 146.72
N GLY A 950 -36.78 -4.68 147.44
CA GLY A 950 -37.01 -5.35 148.68
C GLY A 950 -36.32 -6.71 148.72
N VAL A 951 -35.02 -6.80 148.47
CA VAL A 951 -34.23 -8.01 148.71
C VAL A 951 -32.77 -7.59 148.94
N THR A 952 -32.01 -8.33 149.76
CA THR A 952 -30.57 -8.02 149.91
C THR A 952 -29.80 -8.31 148.62
N ASP A 953 -28.80 -7.49 148.36
CA ASP A 953 -28.04 -7.37 147.11
C ASP A 953 -27.57 -8.72 146.53
N GLY A 954 -26.78 -9.48 147.31
CA GLY A 954 -26.30 -10.80 146.93
C GLY A 954 -27.40 -11.88 146.81
N LYS A 955 -28.59 -11.62 147.34
CA LYS A 955 -29.76 -12.53 147.23
C LYS A 955 -30.54 -12.29 145.94
N GLU A 956 -30.65 -11.07 145.42
CA GLU A 956 -31.19 -10.83 144.08
C GLU A 956 -30.32 -11.42 142.99
N LYS A 957 -29.01 -11.19 143.14
CA LYS A 957 -27.98 -11.80 142.30
C LYS A 957 -28.11 -13.33 142.20
N SER A 958 -28.64 -13.97 143.25
CA SER A 958 -28.87 -15.42 143.28
C SER A 958 -30.17 -15.89 142.62
N ASP A 959 -31.22 -15.07 142.58
CA ASP A 959 -32.48 -15.41 141.89
C ASP A 959 -32.48 -14.98 140.41
N GLY A 960 -31.53 -14.13 140.01
CA GLY A 960 -31.47 -13.52 138.68
C GLY A 960 -32.35 -12.28 138.56
N THR A 961 -32.55 -11.58 139.68
CA THR A 961 -33.31 -10.33 139.79
C THR A 961 -32.36 -9.13 139.90
N ASP A 962 -32.88 -7.92 140.12
CA ASP A 962 -32.15 -6.67 139.92
C ASP A 962 -32.24 -5.78 141.18
N PRO A 963 -31.22 -5.80 142.08
CA PRO A 963 -31.21 -5.06 143.37
C PRO A 963 -30.97 -3.54 143.21
N LYS A 964 -31.34 -3.01 142.04
CA LYS A 964 -31.43 -1.60 141.66
C LYS A 964 -32.71 -1.29 140.89
N ASP A 965 -33.33 -2.33 140.33
CA ASP A 965 -34.49 -2.40 139.44
C ASP A 965 -35.86 -2.56 140.13
N PRO A 966 -36.58 -1.48 140.48
CA PRO A 966 -38.03 -1.52 140.54
C PRO A 966 -38.73 -2.43 139.50
N CYS A 967 -38.67 -2.16 138.20
CA CYS A 967 -39.43 -2.92 137.21
C CYS A 967 -38.84 -4.29 136.81
N LYS A 968 -37.56 -4.58 137.10
CA LYS A 968 -36.80 -5.74 136.57
C LYS A 968 -36.68 -6.96 137.48
N PHE A 969 -37.07 -6.85 138.74
CA PHE A 969 -37.22 -8.00 139.63
C PHE A 969 -38.14 -9.11 139.10
N VAL A 970 -37.94 -10.34 139.59
CA VAL A 970 -38.95 -11.41 139.51
C VAL A 970 -39.90 -11.22 140.69
N LEU A 971 -41.20 -11.03 140.40
CA LEU A 971 -42.27 -10.74 141.38
C LEU A 971 -42.41 -11.76 142.53
N ALA A 972 -41.72 -12.90 142.48
CA ALA A 972 -41.68 -13.91 143.54
C ALA A 972 -40.47 -13.81 144.49
N SER A 973 -39.50 -12.93 144.23
CA SER A 973 -38.23 -12.84 144.97
C SER A 973 -38.19 -11.79 146.08
N GLN A 974 -39.09 -10.79 146.06
CA GLN A 974 -39.21 -9.76 147.11
C GLN A 974 -39.37 -10.35 148.53
N THR A 975 -38.58 -9.87 149.48
CA THR A 975 -38.45 -10.34 150.88
C THR A 975 -38.27 -9.24 151.93
N LEU A 976 -37.51 -8.18 151.63
CA LEU A 976 -37.55 -6.86 152.26
C LEU A 976 -38.76 -6.06 151.67
N ALA A 977 -38.73 -4.72 151.58
CA ALA A 977 -39.93 -3.91 151.31
C ALA A 977 -39.81 -2.85 150.18
N PRO A 978 -40.74 -2.84 149.19
CA PRO A 978 -40.75 -1.92 148.04
C PRO A 978 -40.72 -0.41 148.32
N SER A 979 -39.93 0.30 147.52
CA SER A 979 -39.65 1.72 147.64
C SER A 979 -40.69 2.61 146.97
N SER A 980 -40.70 3.89 147.35
CA SER A 980 -41.68 4.85 146.84
C SER A 980 -41.50 5.20 145.36
N ALA A 981 -40.31 4.99 144.79
CA ALA A 981 -40.03 5.30 143.38
C ALA A 981 -40.73 4.33 142.41
N TRP A 982 -40.73 3.02 142.75
CA TRP A 982 -41.33 1.92 141.98
C TRP A 982 -42.74 2.25 141.48
N ASN A 983 -43.56 2.78 142.39
CA ASN A 983 -45.01 2.88 142.28
C ASN A 983 -45.51 4.02 141.38
N THR A 984 -44.62 4.80 140.76
CA THR A 984 -44.99 5.98 139.96
C THR A 984 -44.38 6.03 138.55
N ALA A 985 -43.57 5.04 138.17
CA ALA A 985 -43.11 4.91 136.79
C ALA A 985 -44.20 4.35 135.86
N ASP A 986 -43.97 4.53 134.56
CA ASP A 986 -44.59 3.86 133.42
C ASP A 986 -43.42 3.12 132.76
N CYS A 987 -43.47 1.78 132.73
CA CYS A 987 -42.34 0.92 132.34
C CYS A 987 -42.51 0.29 130.95
N ASP A 988 -43.58 0.61 130.21
CA ASP A 988 -43.78 0.14 128.83
C ASP A 988 -43.89 1.27 127.77
N GLY A 989 -44.32 2.45 128.18
CA GLY A 989 -44.35 3.68 127.37
C GLY A 989 -45.61 3.90 126.53
N ASP A 990 -46.71 3.18 126.77
CA ASP A 990 -48.01 3.49 126.13
C ASP A 990 -48.63 4.81 126.63
N GLY A 991 -48.31 5.19 127.89
CA GLY A 991 -48.82 6.37 128.59
C GLY A 991 -49.51 6.09 129.94
N VAL A 992 -49.54 4.84 130.42
CA VAL A 992 -50.17 4.40 131.68
C VAL A 992 -49.09 3.92 132.67
N THR A 993 -49.22 4.23 133.96
CA THR A 993 -48.19 3.89 134.96
C THR A 993 -48.32 2.47 135.49
N ASN A 994 -47.22 1.89 136.00
CA ASN A 994 -47.12 0.55 136.59
C ASN A 994 -48.23 0.23 137.62
N ALA A 995 -48.72 1.26 138.32
CA ALA A 995 -49.76 1.18 139.32
C ALA A 995 -51.18 1.27 138.75
N GLN A 996 -51.35 1.84 137.56
CA GLN A 996 -52.60 1.96 136.81
C GLN A 996 -52.76 0.85 135.76
N GLU A 997 -51.68 0.36 135.13
CA GLU A 997 -51.69 -0.83 134.25
C GLU A 997 -52.10 -2.10 135.03
N LYS A 998 -51.52 -2.27 136.23
CA LYS A 998 -51.95 -3.25 137.25
C LYS A 998 -53.44 -3.13 137.64
N LEU A 999 -54.12 -2.04 137.24
CA LEU A 999 -55.48 -1.68 137.60
C LEU A 999 -56.44 -1.87 136.40
N ASP A 1000 -56.03 -1.47 135.20
CA ASP A 1000 -56.81 -1.61 133.96
C ASP A 1000 -56.63 -2.98 133.27
N GLY A 1001 -55.57 -3.72 133.62
CA GLY A 1001 -55.37 -5.13 133.21
C GLY A 1001 -54.39 -5.34 132.07
N THR A 1002 -53.69 -4.29 131.65
CA THR A 1002 -52.49 -4.35 130.80
C THR A 1002 -51.28 -4.81 131.63
N ASN A 1003 -50.11 -4.89 131.01
CA ASN A 1003 -48.89 -5.40 131.63
C ASN A 1003 -47.84 -4.28 131.70
N PRO A 1004 -47.26 -3.95 132.89
CA PRO A 1004 -46.17 -2.96 133.12
C PRO A 1004 -44.90 -3.01 132.26
N LEU A 1005 -44.90 -3.79 131.18
CA LEU A 1005 -43.79 -4.12 130.30
C LEU A 1005 -44.27 -4.45 128.85
N ASN A 1006 -45.49 -4.11 128.37
CA ASN A 1006 -45.94 -4.40 126.99
C ASN A 1006 -47.01 -3.42 126.40
N PRO A 1007 -46.62 -2.44 125.54
CA PRO A 1007 -47.45 -1.25 125.20
C PRO A 1007 -48.46 -1.41 124.04
N ASP A 1008 -48.50 -2.59 123.43
CA ASP A 1008 -49.52 -3.00 122.46
C ASP A 1008 -49.80 -4.48 122.74
N THR A 1009 -50.86 -4.74 123.49
CA THR A 1009 -51.22 -6.08 123.99
C THR A 1009 -52.15 -6.84 123.05
N ASP A 1010 -52.69 -6.18 122.02
CA ASP A 1010 -53.76 -6.65 121.15
C ASP A 1010 -53.30 -6.80 119.68
N GLY A 1011 -52.47 -5.88 119.18
CA GLY A 1011 -51.76 -5.96 117.91
C GLY A 1011 -52.52 -5.46 116.67
N ASP A 1012 -53.62 -4.70 116.81
CA ASP A 1012 -54.32 -4.13 115.64
C ASP A 1012 -53.53 -3.01 114.92
N GLY A 1013 -52.49 -2.46 115.58
CA GLY A 1013 -51.68 -1.33 115.13
C GLY A 1013 -51.90 -0.05 115.95
N VAL A 1014 -52.66 -0.13 117.04
CA VAL A 1014 -52.92 0.92 118.02
C VAL A 1014 -52.42 0.47 119.39
N THR A 1015 -51.64 1.32 120.08
CA THR A 1015 -51.14 1.08 121.45
C THR A 1015 -52.27 1.06 122.47
N ASP A 1016 -52.09 0.39 123.61
CA ASP A 1016 -53.15 0.20 124.61
C ASP A 1016 -53.78 1.55 125.10
N GLY A 1017 -52.99 2.63 125.15
CA GLY A 1017 -53.41 4.00 125.52
C GLY A 1017 -54.03 4.87 124.42
N LYS A 1018 -54.60 4.33 123.33
CA LYS A 1018 -55.02 5.10 122.14
C LYS A 1018 -56.48 4.99 121.65
#